data_AF-A0A2V6QRX0-F1
#
_entry.id   AF-A0A2V6QRX0-F1
#
_cell.length_a   1.000
_cell.length_b   1.000
_cell.length_c   1.000
_cell.angle_alpha   90.00
_cell.angle_beta   90.00
_cell.angle_gamma   90.00
#
_symmetry.space_group_name_H-M   'P 1'
#
loop_
_entity.id
_entity.type
_entity.pdbx_description
1 polymer ?
#
loop_
_entity_poly.entity_id
_entity_poly.type
_entity_poly.pdbx_seq_one_letter_code
_entity_poly.pdbx_strand_id
1 'polypeptide(L)'
;MVMFGASGDLTRRLLMPALYNLACDGLLPKRFALVGVAMDELTTEQFRAKMSTDIRQFSTRKQFDDEVWSDFVRHLSYSPGAFEDATTYARIAALVTQLDGEWQTEGNVLYYLAVPPPLFGLISAHLARAGGTAADRGWRRVVVEKPFGHDLASAIELSRELLKHWREDQIYRIDHYLGKETVQNLLAFRFSNGMFEPLWNRNHIDHIQLAVAETVGVEGRGRYYERAGVVRDMIQNHMFQMLAYLCMEPPISFRPEAIRNEKAKVLDAVRIMRPEDVLTNTVRGQYGRGRKADGTDAVGYRQEPQVDPQSRTETFAAIKVFIDNWRWEGVPIYLRSGKALWRRGTEILVQLKKAPEVIFRETPAMERLESNQLIFHIQPDQEIEVRFQAKHPGPSMNLQKVNMRFDYREAFQAARATGYEVLLYHCMLGDAMLFSRTDLVESAWKIAQPILDVWAASPAEDFPNYPAGSWGPKAAFDLIERDGRKWLEVVNRSVIEQVPLFSACDAIFQHNIAMALKPEVYAPGDLIVRKGDIGREMYVLVNGEVEVLDRDGTALATLGAGSFFGEISLLLSEPRTASVRAREYCDLFVLDQRDFNRVLRDHPEFARSILEASKARYKVNIAAEQAFDRQVRLLMGG
;
A
#
# COMPACT_ATOMS: atom_id res chain seq x y z
N MET A 1 -12.83 -29.93 3.46
CA MET A 1 -12.74 -28.76 2.56
C MET A 1 -12.87 -29.23 1.12
N VAL A 2 -13.68 -28.56 0.29
CA VAL A 2 -13.82 -28.83 -1.15
C VAL A 2 -13.33 -27.60 -1.90
N MET A 3 -12.34 -27.74 -2.76
CA MET A 3 -11.66 -26.64 -3.44
C MET A 3 -11.93 -26.73 -4.95
N PHE A 4 -12.78 -25.83 -5.46
CA PHE A 4 -13.00 -25.66 -6.88
C PHE A 4 -11.87 -24.84 -7.49
N GLY A 5 -11.38 -25.23 -8.66
CA GLY A 5 -10.18 -24.63 -9.28
C GLY A 5 -8.88 -25.17 -8.68
N ALA A 6 -8.87 -26.44 -8.26
CA ALA A 6 -7.73 -27.05 -7.57
C ALA A 6 -6.43 -27.11 -8.42
N SER A 7 -6.54 -27.08 -9.75
CA SER A 7 -5.39 -27.02 -10.66
C SER A 7 -4.90 -25.59 -10.98
N GLY A 8 -5.60 -24.57 -10.48
CA GLY A 8 -5.30 -23.16 -10.75
C GLY A 8 -4.06 -22.62 -10.03
N ASP A 9 -3.54 -21.49 -10.53
CA ASP A 9 -2.31 -20.87 -10.00
C ASP A 9 -2.48 -20.37 -8.56
N LEU A 10 -3.66 -19.87 -8.19
CA LEU A 10 -3.99 -19.44 -6.82
C LEU A 10 -3.83 -20.59 -5.81
N THR A 11 -4.40 -21.75 -6.14
CA THR A 11 -4.31 -22.95 -5.30
C THR A 11 -2.87 -23.35 -5.07
N ARG A 12 -2.09 -23.41 -6.16
CA ARG A 12 -0.70 -23.84 -6.13
C ARG A 12 0.21 -22.90 -5.34
N ARG A 13 0.04 -21.59 -5.54
CA ARG A 13 0.95 -20.58 -5.01
C ARG A 13 0.61 -20.06 -3.62
N LEU A 14 -0.67 -20.06 -3.24
CA LEU A 14 -1.13 -19.44 -2.00
C LEU A 14 -1.91 -20.41 -1.11
N LEU A 15 -2.94 -21.09 -1.61
CA LEU A 15 -3.83 -21.89 -0.76
C LEU A 15 -3.17 -23.16 -0.22
N MET A 16 -2.48 -23.91 -1.07
CA MET A 16 -1.81 -25.13 -0.66
C MET A 16 -0.63 -24.83 0.29
N PRO A 17 0.24 -23.83 0.02
CA PRO A 17 1.21 -23.36 1.00
C PRO A 17 0.58 -22.91 2.32
N ALA A 18 -0.56 -22.20 2.28
CA ALA A 18 -1.23 -21.76 3.50
C ALA A 18 -1.76 -22.93 4.35
N LEU A 19 -2.38 -23.93 3.74
CA LEU A 19 -2.83 -25.14 4.43
C LEU A 19 -1.65 -25.95 5.00
N TYR A 20 -0.55 -26.03 4.25
CA TYR A 20 0.68 -26.67 4.72
C TYR A 20 1.26 -25.94 5.93
N ASN A 21 1.31 -24.60 5.91
CA ASN A 21 1.76 -23.80 7.05
C ASN A 21 0.90 -24.05 8.29
N LEU A 22 -0.42 -24.05 8.14
CA LEU A 22 -1.36 -24.38 9.23
C LEU A 22 -1.13 -25.79 9.78
N ALA A 23 -0.80 -26.76 8.92
CA ALA A 23 -0.48 -28.12 9.35
C ALA A 23 0.84 -28.17 10.16
N CYS A 24 1.90 -27.51 9.66
CA CYS A 24 3.19 -27.40 10.37
C CYS A 24 3.06 -26.73 11.74
N ASP A 25 2.18 -25.73 11.86
CA ASP A 25 1.96 -25.00 13.10
C ASP A 25 0.95 -25.70 14.04
N GLY A 26 0.41 -26.86 13.63
CA GLY A 26 -0.59 -27.61 14.41
C GLY A 26 -1.94 -26.91 14.53
N LEU A 27 -2.21 -25.92 13.67
CA LEU A 27 -3.45 -25.13 13.63
C LEU A 27 -4.51 -25.73 12.70
N LEU A 28 -4.11 -26.63 11.80
CA LEU A 28 -5.05 -27.40 10.98
C LEU A 28 -5.70 -28.53 11.83
N PRO A 29 -7.02 -28.72 11.77
CA PRO A 29 -7.67 -29.82 12.48
C PRO A 29 -7.10 -31.18 12.08
N LYS A 30 -6.84 -32.07 13.05
CA LYS A 30 -6.41 -33.45 12.76
C LYS A 30 -7.46 -34.25 11.99
N ARG A 31 -8.75 -33.89 12.14
CA ARG A 31 -9.88 -34.48 11.42
C ARG A 31 -10.19 -33.61 10.21
N PHE A 32 -9.40 -33.77 9.16
CA PHE A 32 -9.47 -32.91 7.98
C PHE A 32 -9.35 -33.74 6.70
N ALA A 33 -10.12 -33.37 5.69
CA ALA A 33 -9.99 -33.93 4.34
C ALA A 33 -10.12 -32.80 3.31
N LEU A 34 -9.37 -32.88 2.21
CA LEU A 34 -9.44 -31.93 1.11
C LEU A 34 -9.85 -32.64 -0.17
N VAL A 35 -10.85 -32.11 -0.86
CA VAL A 35 -11.26 -32.54 -2.20
C VAL A 35 -10.91 -31.45 -3.19
N GLY A 36 -9.98 -31.70 -4.10
CA GLY A 36 -9.74 -30.85 -5.26
C GLY A 36 -10.75 -31.13 -6.37
N VAL A 37 -11.31 -30.08 -6.96
CA VAL A 37 -12.23 -30.15 -8.10
C VAL A 37 -11.70 -29.27 -9.21
N ALA A 38 -11.45 -29.85 -10.37
CA ALA A 38 -11.10 -29.13 -11.59
C ALA A 38 -11.51 -29.94 -12.84
N MET A 39 -11.36 -29.32 -14.01
CA MET A 39 -11.70 -29.94 -15.29
C MET A 39 -10.66 -30.96 -15.76
N ASP A 40 -9.44 -30.91 -15.23
CA ASP A 40 -8.35 -31.81 -15.63
C ASP A 40 -8.69 -33.25 -15.22
N GLU A 41 -8.55 -34.20 -16.16
CA GLU A 41 -8.76 -35.63 -15.90
C GLU A 41 -7.56 -36.25 -15.17
N LEU A 42 -7.49 -36.01 -13.86
CA LEU A 42 -6.47 -36.58 -12.97
C LEU A 42 -7.09 -37.63 -12.03
N THR A 43 -6.30 -38.62 -11.65
CA THR A 43 -6.60 -39.45 -10.48
C THR A 43 -6.16 -38.75 -9.18
N THR A 44 -6.65 -39.23 -8.04
CA THR A 44 -6.22 -38.74 -6.72
C THR A 44 -4.70 -38.85 -6.53
N GLU A 45 -4.09 -39.95 -6.98
CA GLU A 45 -2.64 -40.19 -6.87
C GLU A 45 -1.85 -39.22 -7.74
N GLN A 46 -2.32 -38.96 -8.97
CA GLN A 46 -1.71 -37.97 -9.85
C GLN A 46 -1.83 -36.56 -9.27
N PHE A 47 -2.98 -36.21 -8.69
CA PHE A 47 -3.18 -34.94 -8.01
C PHE A 47 -2.23 -34.78 -6.81
N ARG A 48 -2.10 -35.81 -5.96
CA ARG A 48 -1.16 -35.82 -4.83
C ARG A 48 0.29 -35.66 -5.27
N ALA A 49 0.70 -36.36 -6.34
CA ALA A 49 2.05 -36.25 -6.89
C ALA A 49 2.31 -34.83 -7.40
N LYS A 50 1.36 -34.26 -8.16
CA LYS A 50 1.44 -32.90 -8.67
C LYS A 50 1.57 -31.87 -7.54
N MET A 51 0.71 -31.94 -6.53
CA MET A 51 0.76 -31.03 -5.37
C MET A 51 2.08 -31.17 -4.61
N SER A 52 2.63 -32.38 -4.49
CA SER A 52 3.92 -32.63 -3.82
C SER A 52 5.11 -32.05 -4.58
N THR A 53 5.04 -31.98 -5.91
CA THR A 53 6.05 -31.27 -6.72
C THR A 53 5.90 -29.76 -6.56
N ASP A 54 4.67 -29.27 -6.67
CA ASP A 54 4.39 -27.83 -6.68
C ASP A 54 4.68 -27.16 -5.32
N ILE A 55 4.34 -27.81 -4.20
CA ILE A 55 4.51 -27.23 -2.86
C ILE A 55 5.97 -26.89 -2.54
N ARG A 56 6.93 -27.66 -3.07
CA ARG A 56 8.36 -27.42 -2.87
C ARG A 56 8.84 -26.13 -3.55
N GLN A 57 8.14 -25.66 -4.58
CA GLN A 57 8.46 -24.42 -5.29
C GLN A 57 7.91 -23.17 -4.58
N PHE A 58 6.78 -23.32 -3.88
CA PHE A 58 6.04 -22.19 -3.31
C PHE A 58 5.97 -22.20 -1.78
N SER A 59 6.67 -23.13 -1.12
CA SER A 59 6.82 -23.13 0.33
C SER A 59 7.40 -21.82 0.82
N THR A 60 6.73 -21.19 1.80
CA THR A 60 7.18 -19.94 2.41
C THR A 60 8.03 -20.15 3.66
N ARG A 61 8.13 -21.39 4.15
CA ARG A 61 8.97 -21.74 5.31
C ARG A 61 10.43 -21.88 4.89
N LYS A 62 11.35 -21.49 5.79
CA LYS A 62 12.80 -21.65 5.57
C LYS A 62 13.22 -23.11 5.39
N GLN A 63 12.53 -24.02 6.07
CA GLN A 63 12.76 -25.46 6.02
C GLN A 63 11.44 -26.15 5.69
N PHE A 64 11.51 -27.10 4.76
CA PHE A 64 10.37 -27.95 4.40
C PHE A 64 10.37 -29.18 5.32
N ASP A 65 9.27 -29.36 6.03
CA ASP A 65 8.98 -30.54 6.84
C ASP A 65 8.31 -31.61 5.97
N ASP A 66 9.11 -32.62 5.59
CA ASP A 66 8.66 -33.75 4.78
C ASP A 66 7.71 -34.69 5.54
N GLU A 67 7.80 -34.78 6.88
CA GLU A 67 6.94 -35.65 7.69
C GLU A 67 5.51 -35.09 7.73
N VAL A 68 5.39 -33.80 8.05
CA VAL A 68 4.09 -33.09 8.05
C VAL A 68 3.46 -33.13 6.65
N TRP A 69 4.24 -32.91 5.59
CA TRP A 69 3.71 -33.00 4.23
C TRP A 69 3.23 -34.41 3.88
N SER A 70 4.01 -35.44 4.26
CA SER A 70 3.68 -36.84 3.98
C SER A 70 2.43 -37.31 4.71
N ASP A 71 2.11 -36.73 5.86
CA ASP A 71 0.82 -36.93 6.53
C ASP A 71 -0.30 -36.15 5.84
N PHE A 72 -0.09 -34.84 5.61
CA PHE A 72 -1.09 -33.97 5.00
C PHE A 72 -1.55 -34.44 3.61
N VAL A 73 -0.62 -34.89 2.75
CA VAL A 73 -0.93 -35.33 1.38
C VAL A 73 -1.92 -36.51 1.33
N ARG A 74 -1.98 -37.34 2.39
CA ARG A 74 -2.91 -38.48 2.49
C ARG A 74 -4.36 -38.04 2.63
N HIS A 75 -4.59 -36.82 3.11
CA HIS A 75 -5.91 -36.23 3.28
C HIS A 75 -6.44 -35.61 1.97
N LEU A 76 -5.62 -35.55 0.91
CA LEU A 76 -6.01 -34.99 -0.38
C LEU A 76 -6.74 -36.04 -1.24
N SER A 77 -7.87 -35.67 -1.80
CA SER A 77 -8.65 -36.41 -2.79
C SER A 77 -8.93 -35.52 -3.99
N TYR A 78 -9.25 -36.09 -5.14
CA TYR A 78 -9.54 -35.33 -6.35
C TYR A 78 -10.80 -35.86 -7.06
N SER A 79 -11.60 -34.95 -7.61
CA SER A 79 -12.77 -35.27 -8.43
C SER A 79 -12.76 -34.43 -9.71
N PRO A 80 -12.54 -35.03 -10.89
CA PRO A 80 -12.66 -34.31 -12.16
C PRO A 80 -14.13 -33.99 -12.48
N GLY A 81 -14.33 -32.86 -13.15
CA GLY A 81 -15.64 -32.53 -13.73
C GLY A 81 -15.79 -31.08 -14.17
N ALA A 82 -16.62 -30.88 -15.19
CA ALA A 82 -17.06 -29.55 -15.59
C ALA A 82 -17.96 -28.93 -14.51
N PHE A 83 -17.87 -27.60 -14.35
CA PHE A 83 -18.61 -26.88 -13.31
C PHE A 83 -20.09 -26.71 -13.66
N GLU A 84 -20.45 -26.83 -14.93
CA GLU A 84 -21.83 -26.80 -15.45
C GLU A 84 -22.54 -28.16 -15.29
N ASP A 85 -21.79 -29.25 -15.12
CA ASP A 85 -22.35 -30.59 -15.09
C ASP A 85 -22.87 -30.95 -13.69
N ALA A 86 -24.18 -31.20 -13.59
CA ALA A 86 -24.83 -31.61 -12.36
C ALA A 86 -24.29 -32.94 -11.80
N THR A 87 -23.79 -33.85 -12.64
CA THR A 87 -23.26 -35.13 -12.18
C THR A 87 -21.98 -34.96 -11.37
N THR A 88 -21.19 -33.92 -11.64
CA THR A 88 -20.00 -33.54 -10.86
C THR A 88 -20.37 -33.31 -9.40
N TYR A 89 -21.46 -32.63 -9.12
CA TYR A 89 -21.89 -32.29 -7.76
C TYR A 89 -22.43 -33.49 -7.00
N ALA A 90 -23.09 -34.43 -7.69
CA ALA A 90 -23.49 -35.70 -7.10
C ALA A 90 -22.26 -36.54 -6.68
N ARG A 91 -21.20 -36.58 -7.53
CA ARG A 91 -19.92 -37.22 -7.17
C ARG A 91 -19.25 -36.56 -5.98
N ILE A 92 -19.21 -35.22 -5.96
CA ILE A 92 -18.65 -34.46 -4.83
C ILE A 92 -19.42 -34.76 -3.53
N ALA A 93 -20.76 -34.79 -3.56
CA ALA A 93 -21.57 -35.10 -2.38
C ALA A 93 -21.31 -36.51 -1.84
N ALA A 94 -21.20 -37.50 -2.73
CA ALA A 94 -20.83 -38.87 -2.36
C ALA A 94 -19.43 -38.94 -1.74
N LEU A 95 -18.44 -38.27 -2.36
CA LEU A 95 -17.06 -38.24 -1.86
C LEU A 95 -16.93 -37.53 -0.52
N VAL A 96 -17.66 -36.42 -0.32
CA VAL A 96 -17.69 -35.72 0.98
C VAL A 96 -18.27 -36.63 2.07
N THR A 97 -19.33 -37.39 1.77
CA THR A 97 -19.93 -38.33 2.72
C THR A 97 -18.96 -39.47 3.07
N GLN A 98 -18.28 -40.02 2.06
CA GLN A 98 -17.24 -41.03 2.26
C GLN A 98 -16.11 -40.50 3.18
N LEU A 99 -15.57 -39.32 2.86
CA LEU A 99 -14.45 -38.74 3.60
C LEU A 99 -14.84 -38.32 5.03
N ASP A 100 -16.09 -37.89 5.25
CA ASP A 100 -16.58 -37.63 6.61
C ASP A 100 -16.60 -38.91 7.46
N GLY A 101 -16.97 -40.05 6.86
CA GLY A 101 -16.90 -41.36 7.51
C GLY A 101 -15.46 -41.81 7.80
N GLU A 102 -14.53 -41.59 6.87
CA GLU A 102 -13.12 -41.97 7.03
C GLU A 102 -12.37 -41.10 8.04
N TRP A 103 -12.53 -39.77 7.94
CA TRP A 103 -11.75 -38.78 8.69
C TRP A 103 -12.49 -38.18 9.88
N GLN A 104 -13.77 -38.56 10.08
CA GLN A 104 -14.60 -38.14 11.21
C GLN A 104 -14.72 -36.61 11.33
N THR A 105 -14.97 -35.92 10.19
CA THR A 105 -15.01 -34.45 10.12
C THR A 105 -16.26 -33.82 10.76
N GLU A 106 -17.12 -34.65 11.34
CA GLU A 106 -18.37 -34.31 12.01
C GLU A 106 -19.38 -33.60 11.12
N GLY A 107 -19.30 -33.87 9.82
CA GLY A 107 -20.15 -33.29 8.81
C GLY A 107 -19.84 -31.83 8.51
N ASN A 108 -18.68 -31.25 8.85
CA ASN A 108 -18.37 -29.85 8.51
C ASN A 108 -17.79 -29.72 7.09
N VAL A 109 -18.33 -28.81 6.28
CA VAL A 109 -17.84 -28.61 4.89
C VAL A 109 -17.61 -27.14 4.58
N LEU A 110 -16.36 -26.86 4.19
CA LEU A 110 -15.93 -25.58 3.62
C LEU A 110 -15.74 -25.74 2.11
N TYR A 111 -16.52 -25.01 1.32
CA TYR A 111 -16.34 -24.88 -0.12
C TYR A 111 -15.48 -23.65 -0.43
N TYR A 112 -14.40 -23.82 -1.18
CA TYR A 112 -13.53 -22.74 -1.60
C TYR A 112 -13.63 -22.59 -3.11
N LEU A 113 -14.09 -21.42 -3.58
CA LEU A 113 -14.29 -21.14 -5.00
C LEU A 113 -13.07 -20.40 -5.57
N ALA A 114 -11.98 -21.12 -5.85
CA ALA A 114 -10.79 -20.58 -6.53
C ALA A 114 -10.99 -20.55 -8.06
N VAL A 115 -12.12 -19.98 -8.49
CA VAL A 115 -12.57 -19.94 -9.89
C VAL A 115 -12.94 -18.51 -10.30
N PRO A 116 -13.06 -18.20 -11.60
CA PRO A 116 -13.55 -16.90 -12.05
C PRO A 116 -14.95 -16.52 -11.52
N PRO A 117 -15.22 -15.23 -11.26
CA PRO A 117 -16.48 -14.77 -10.65
C PRO A 117 -17.79 -15.22 -11.32
N PRO A 118 -17.91 -15.28 -12.67
CA PRO A 118 -19.13 -15.74 -13.31
C PRO A 118 -19.59 -17.14 -12.90
N LEU A 119 -18.67 -17.97 -12.39
CA LEU A 119 -18.97 -19.33 -11.95
C LEU A 119 -19.49 -19.41 -10.51
N PHE A 120 -19.39 -18.35 -9.70
CA PHE A 120 -19.79 -18.38 -8.29
C PHE A 120 -21.28 -18.69 -8.12
N GLY A 121 -22.14 -18.02 -8.88
CA GLY A 121 -23.59 -18.27 -8.87
C GLY A 121 -23.94 -19.67 -9.37
N LEU A 122 -23.33 -20.09 -10.49
CA LEU A 122 -23.52 -21.41 -11.07
C LEU A 122 -23.17 -22.53 -10.09
N ILE A 123 -21.96 -22.50 -9.52
CA ILE A 123 -21.48 -23.50 -8.57
C ILE A 123 -22.37 -23.52 -7.33
N SER A 124 -22.77 -22.34 -6.82
CA SER A 124 -23.67 -22.23 -5.67
C SER A 124 -25.03 -22.86 -5.93
N ALA A 125 -25.61 -22.64 -7.12
CA ALA A 125 -26.89 -23.22 -7.50
C ALA A 125 -26.82 -24.74 -7.61
N HIS A 126 -25.75 -25.28 -8.20
CA HIS A 126 -25.56 -26.72 -8.30
C HIS A 126 -25.28 -27.38 -6.94
N LEU A 127 -24.47 -26.74 -6.08
CA LEU A 127 -24.26 -27.19 -4.71
C LEU A 127 -25.58 -27.22 -3.94
N ALA A 128 -26.42 -26.20 -4.05
CA ALA A 128 -27.73 -26.16 -3.39
C ALA A 128 -28.62 -27.32 -3.85
N ARG A 129 -28.69 -27.59 -5.16
CA ARG A 129 -29.45 -28.73 -5.72
C ARG A 129 -28.94 -30.09 -5.24
N ALA A 130 -27.64 -30.22 -5.01
CA ALA A 130 -27.02 -31.42 -4.48
C ALA A 130 -27.08 -31.53 -2.94
N GLY A 131 -27.76 -30.60 -2.25
CA GLY A 131 -27.86 -30.58 -0.78
C GLY A 131 -26.58 -30.09 -0.08
N GLY A 132 -25.67 -29.43 -0.79
CA GLY A 132 -24.39 -28.96 -0.27
C GLY A 132 -24.45 -27.67 0.53
N THR A 133 -25.56 -26.93 0.53
CA THR A 133 -25.66 -25.61 1.21
C THR A 133 -26.27 -25.67 2.61
N ALA A 134 -26.92 -26.78 2.95
CA ALA A 134 -27.49 -27.06 4.26
C ALA A 134 -27.00 -28.43 4.76
N ALA A 135 -27.07 -28.64 6.07
CA ALA A 135 -26.70 -29.91 6.68
C ALA A 135 -27.51 -30.14 7.95
N ASP A 136 -27.88 -31.40 8.18
CA ASP A 136 -28.51 -31.81 9.45
C ASP A 136 -27.50 -31.82 10.60
N ARG A 137 -26.21 -31.97 10.27
CA ARG A 137 -25.08 -32.00 11.20
C ARG A 137 -23.91 -31.20 10.65
N GLY A 138 -23.27 -30.42 11.52
CA GLY A 138 -22.13 -29.57 11.17
C GLY A 138 -22.53 -28.31 10.41
N TRP A 139 -21.54 -27.54 9.97
CA TRP A 139 -21.75 -26.29 9.22
C TRP A 139 -21.42 -26.44 7.72
N ARG A 140 -22.01 -25.55 6.91
CA ARG A 140 -21.69 -25.36 5.49
C ARG A 140 -21.28 -23.92 5.28
N ARG A 141 -20.09 -23.71 4.74
CA ARG A 141 -19.53 -22.37 4.45
C ARG A 141 -18.97 -22.34 3.04
N VAL A 142 -19.03 -21.18 2.42
CA VAL A 142 -18.47 -20.91 1.10
C VAL A 142 -17.53 -19.73 1.16
N VAL A 143 -16.34 -19.90 0.59
CA VAL A 143 -15.35 -18.85 0.40
C VAL A 143 -15.33 -18.45 -1.06
N VAL A 144 -15.44 -17.14 -1.30
CA VAL A 144 -15.42 -16.55 -2.65
C VAL A 144 -14.30 -15.53 -2.75
N GLU A 145 -13.61 -15.55 -3.89
CA GLU A 145 -12.51 -14.66 -4.21
C GLU A 145 -12.96 -13.39 -4.92
N LYS A 146 -12.12 -12.36 -4.85
CA LYS A 146 -12.33 -11.12 -5.61
C LYS A 146 -12.15 -11.37 -7.12
N PRO A 147 -12.76 -10.56 -8.01
CA PRO A 147 -13.58 -9.36 -7.75
C PRO A 147 -15.05 -9.64 -7.39
N PHE A 148 -15.60 -8.83 -6.47
CA PHE A 148 -17.01 -8.86 -6.07
C PHE A 148 -17.84 -7.87 -6.90
N GLY A 149 -18.05 -8.21 -8.17
CA GLY A 149 -18.62 -7.29 -9.16
C GLY A 149 -17.56 -6.41 -9.83
N HIS A 150 -17.97 -5.67 -10.86
CA HIS A 150 -17.16 -4.68 -11.59
C HIS A 150 -17.74 -3.26 -11.54
N ASP A 151 -18.94 -3.14 -10.98
CA ASP A 151 -19.68 -1.91 -10.68
C ASP A 151 -20.71 -2.24 -9.58
N LEU A 152 -21.43 -1.23 -9.10
CA LEU A 152 -22.44 -1.40 -8.06
C LEU A 152 -23.55 -2.39 -8.48
N ALA A 153 -24.01 -2.34 -9.73
CA ALA A 153 -25.11 -3.17 -10.21
C ALA A 153 -24.75 -4.66 -10.22
N SER A 154 -23.58 -4.99 -10.79
CA SER A 154 -23.04 -6.36 -10.84
C SER A 154 -22.68 -6.90 -9.46
N ALA A 155 -22.24 -6.04 -8.53
CA ALA A 155 -21.99 -6.46 -7.14
C ALA A 155 -23.28 -6.82 -6.38
N ILE A 156 -24.35 -6.04 -6.58
CA ILE A 156 -25.69 -6.34 -6.05
C ILE A 156 -26.23 -7.63 -6.67
N GLU A 157 -26.06 -7.81 -7.98
CA GLU A 157 -26.50 -9.02 -8.68
C GLU A 157 -25.76 -10.27 -8.17
N LEU A 158 -24.43 -10.23 -8.09
CA LEU A 158 -23.63 -11.32 -7.55
C LEU A 158 -24.04 -11.66 -6.12
N SER A 159 -24.23 -10.65 -5.27
CA SER A 159 -24.67 -10.85 -3.88
C SER A 159 -26.05 -11.50 -3.83
N ARG A 160 -26.98 -11.06 -4.70
CA ARG A 160 -28.31 -11.66 -4.83
C ARG A 160 -28.23 -13.13 -5.26
N GLU A 161 -27.41 -13.47 -6.26
CA GLU A 161 -27.24 -14.86 -6.71
C GLU A 161 -26.70 -15.77 -5.62
N LEU A 162 -25.71 -15.31 -4.84
CA LEU A 162 -25.18 -16.08 -3.71
C LEU A 162 -26.22 -16.25 -2.60
N LEU A 163 -26.94 -15.18 -2.25
CA LEU A 163 -27.94 -15.17 -1.17
C LEU A 163 -29.19 -16.00 -1.47
N LYS A 164 -29.43 -16.38 -2.74
CA LYS A 164 -30.48 -17.37 -3.08
C LYS A 164 -30.18 -18.76 -2.51
N HIS A 165 -28.91 -19.08 -2.33
CA HIS A 165 -28.44 -20.43 -2.03
C HIS A 165 -27.72 -20.55 -0.68
N TRP A 166 -27.18 -19.44 -0.20
CA TRP A 166 -26.43 -19.35 1.05
C TRP A 166 -27.02 -18.27 1.95
N ARG A 167 -26.96 -18.48 3.26
CA ARG A 167 -27.17 -17.39 4.22
C ARG A 167 -25.89 -16.55 4.36
N GLU A 168 -26.03 -15.29 4.77
CA GLU A 168 -24.88 -14.37 4.88
C GLU A 168 -23.83 -14.85 5.91
N ASP A 169 -24.22 -15.57 6.97
CA ASP A 169 -23.30 -16.20 7.95
C ASP A 169 -22.49 -17.36 7.36
N GLN A 170 -22.85 -17.86 6.18
CA GLN A 170 -22.16 -18.93 5.47
C GLN A 170 -21.18 -18.41 4.41
N ILE A 171 -21.23 -17.12 4.06
CA ILE A 171 -20.45 -16.56 2.95
C ILE A 171 -19.23 -15.81 3.49
N TYR A 172 -18.05 -16.21 3.00
CA TYR A 172 -16.75 -15.67 3.38
C TYR A 172 -16.09 -15.03 2.16
N ARG A 173 -16.28 -13.72 1.99
CA ARG A 173 -15.70 -12.93 0.88
C ARG A 173 -14.28 -12.50 1.23
N ILE A 174 -13.28 -13.05 0.53
CA ILE A 174 -11.88 -12.80 0.83
C ILE A 174 -11.44 -11.41 0.39
N ASP A 175 -10.79 -10.71 1.32
CA ASP A 175 -9.84 -9.65 1.03
C ASP A 175 -8.52 -9.97 1.74
N HIS A 176 -7.50 -10.35 0.97
CA HIS A 176 -6.20 -10.77 1.52
C HIS A 176 -5.46 -9.67 2.30
N TYR A 177 -5.80 -8.38 2.14
CA TYR A 177 -5.23 -7.34 3.00
C TYR A 177 -5.70 -7.46 4.44
N LEU A 178 -6.91 -7.99 4.67
CA LEU A 178 -7.44 -8.19 6.03
C LEU A 178 -6.78 -9.34 6.77
N GLY A 179 -6.17 -10.28 6.04
CA GLY A 179 -5.35 -11.33 6.63
C GLY A 179 -3.96 -10.86 7.10
N LYS A 180 -3.58 -9.61 6.85
CA LYS A 180 -2.27 -9.08 7.27
C LYS A 180 -2.29 -8.70 8.75
N GLU A 181 -1.32 -9.21 9.49
CA GLU A 181 -1.13 -8.93 10.93
C GLU A 181 -1.15 -7.43 11.26
N THR A 182 -0.44 -6.62 10.46
CA THR A 182 -0.37 -5.17 10.66
C THR A 182 -1.69 -4.44 10.43
N VAL A 183 -2.57 -4.97 9.56
CA VAL A 183 -3.93 -4.43 9.37
C VAL A 183 -4.81 -4.79 10.55
N GLN A 184 -4.74 -6.04 11.03
CA GLN A 184 -5.47 -6.47 12.22
C GLN A 184 -5.04 -5.69 13.47
N ASN A 185 -3.75 -5.36 13.56
CA ASN A 185 -3.22 -4.57 14.66
C ASN A 185 -3.79 -3.14 14.72
N LEU A 186 -4.38 -2.60 13.64
CA LEU A 186 -5.07 -1.31 13.74
C LEU A 186 -6.18 -1.34 14.80
N LEU A 187 -6.92 -2.46 14.92
CA LEU A 187 -7.93 -2.63 15.97
C LEU A 187 -7.30 -2.72 17.35
N ALA A 188 -6.28 -3.57 17.49
CA ALA A 188 -5.58 -3.78 18.76
C ALA A 188 -4.97 -2.46 19.24
N PHE A 189 -4.30 -1.72 18.34
CA PHE A 189 -3.69 -0.43 18.64
C PHE A 189 -4.74 0.59 19.12
N ARG A 190 -5.83 0.79 18.38
CA ARG A 190 -6.83 1.81 18.72
C ARG A 190 -7.53 1.52 20.04
N PHE A 191 -7.94 0.27 20.28
CA PHE A 191 -8.84 -0.03 21.39
C PHE A 191 -8.17 -0.65 22.62
N SER A 192 -6.86 -0.97 22.56
CA SER A 192 -6.09 -1.36 23.77
C SER A 192 -5.33 -0.20 24.41
N ASN A 193 -5.09 0.89 23.68
CA ASN A 193 -4.27 2.00 24.15
C ASN A 193 -5.12 3.20 24.55
N GLY A 194 -5.43 3.31 25.85
CA GLY A 194 -6.21 4.42 26.40
C GLY A 194 -5.61 5.82 26.15
N MET A 195 -4.32 5.90 25.82
CA MET A 195 -3.66 7.17 25.47
C MET A 195 -4.02 7.68 24.06
N PHE A 196 -4.32 6.80 23.10
CA PHE A 196 -4.52 7.20 21.70
C PHE A 196 -6.00 7.42 21.34
N GLU A 197 -6.93 6.64 21.89
CA GLU A 197 -8.36 6.77 21.55
C GLU A 197 -8.94 8.18 21.82
N PRO A 198 -8.58 8.91 22.90
CA PRO A 198 -9.03 10.30 23.09
C PRO A 198 -8.58 11.27 22.00
N LEU A 199 -7.46 10.97 21.32
CA LEU A 199 -6.92 11.74 20.20
C LEU A 199 -7.58 11.36 18.87
N TRP A 200 -8.40 10.31 18.84
CA TRP A 200 -8.88 9.69 17.59
C TRP A 200 -10.16 10.32 17.04
N ASN A 201 -10.16 11.64 16.86
CA ASN A 201 -11.32 12.41 16.40
C ASN A 201 -10.92 13.75 15.76
N ARG A 202 -11.88 14.40 15.09
CA ARG A 202 -11.79 15.72 14.45
C ARG A 202 -11.21 16.85 15.29
N ASN A 203 -11.22 16.76 16.62
CA ASN A 203 -10.67 17.82 17.46
C ASN A 203 -9.14 17.77 17.47
N HIS A 204 -8.55 16.58 17.33
CA HIS A 204 -7.11 16.36 17.44
C HIS A 204 -6.47 15.91 16.14
N ILE A 205 -7.19 15.22 15.25
CA ILE A 205 -6.69 14.82 13.93
C ILE A 205 -6.90 15.97 12.94
N ASP A 206 -5.85 16.30 12.20
CA ASP A 206 -5.91 17.24 11.07
C ASP A 206 -6.34 16.53 9.79
N HIS A 207 -5.66 15.44 9.43
CA HIS A 207 -5.99 14.64 8.26
C HIS A 207 -5.40 13.22 8.36
N ILE A 208 -5.88 12.35 7.48
CA ILE A 208 -5.41 10.97 7.34
C ILE A 208 -4.92 10.74 5.91
N GLN A 209 -3.87 9.95 5.74
CA GLN A 209 -3.41 9.48 4.43
C GLN A 209 -3.30 7.96 4.42
N LEU A 210 -3.85 7.31 3.40
CA LEU A 210 -3.63 5.89 3.11
C LEU A 210 -2.94 5.80 1.75
N ALA A 211 -1.74 5.23 1.73
CA ALA A 211 -0.94 5.08 0.51
C ALA A 211 -0.68 3.61 0.24
N VAL A 212 -0.95 3.14 -0.99
CA VAL A 212 -0.58 1.81 -1.47
C VAL A 212 0.17 1.92 -2.79
N ALA A 213 1.50 1.90 -2.71
CA ALA A 213 2.39 2.01 -3.85
C ALA A 213 3.00 0.66 -4.24
N GLU A 214 3.06 0.38 -5.54
CA GLU A 214 3.68 -0.80 -6.11
C GLU A 214 4.77 -0.41 -7.11
N THR A 215 5.95 -1.02 -7.00
CA THR A 215 7.05 -0.84 -7.96
C THR A 215 6.84 -1.61 -9.25
N VAL A 216 6.04 -2.67 -9.20
CA VAL A 216 5.71 -3.48 -10.37
C VAL A 216 4.68 -2.76 -11.24
N GLY A 217 4.82 -2.92 -12.55
CA GLY A 217 3.81 -2.51 -13.52
C GLY A 217 2.64 -3.50 -13.55
N VAL A 218 1.88 -3.49 -14.63
CA VAL A 218 0.79 -4.46 -14.85
C VAL A 218 1.32 -5.83 -15.30
N GLU A 219 2.52 -5.86 -15.87
CA GLU A 219 3.20 -7.09 -16.30
C GLU A 219 2.29 -7.94 -17.21
N GLY A 220 2.36 -9.28 -17.11
CA GLY A 220 1.55 -10.20 -17.91
C GLY A 220 0.03 -10.17 -17.66
N ARG A 221 -0.48 -9.20 -16.88
CA ARG A 221 -1.91 -9.09 -16.52
C ARG A 221 -2.65 -7.98 -17.26
N GLY A 222 -2.12 -7.50 -18.40
CA GLY A 222 -2.70 -6.43 -19.22
C GLY A 222 -4.21 -6.55 -19.45
N ARG A 223 -4.66 -7.71 -19.96
CA ARG A 223 -6.07 -7.98 -20.27
C ARG A 223 -7.01 -7.83 -19.07
N TYR A 224 -6.57 -8.24 -17.88
CA TYR A 224 -7.36 -8.09 -16.66
C TYR A 224 -7.38 -6.63 -16.23
N TYR A 225 -6.22 -5.97 -16.24
CA TYR A 225 -6.09 -4.62 -15.72
C TYR A 225 -6.84 -3.60 -16.56
N GLU A 226 -6.93 -3.80 -17.88
CA GLU A 226 -7.74 -2.97 -18.80
C GLU A 226 -9.22 -2.87 -18.41
N ARG A 227 -9.74 -3.87 -17.68
CA ARG A 227 -11.12 -3.86 -17.20
C ARG A 227 -11.24 -3.38 -15.76
N ALA A 228 -10.19 -3.58 -14.98
CA ALA A 228 -10.18 -3.24 -13.56
C ALA A 228 -9.85 -1.75 -13.35
N GLY A 229 -8.69 -1.32 -13.84
CA GLY A 229 -8.06 -0.07 -13.41
C GLY A 229 -7.68 -0.10 -11.93
N VAL A 230 -6.93 0.91 -11.47
CA VAL A 230 -6.47 0.96 -10.07
C VAL A 230 -7.63 1.13 -9.08
N VAL A 231 -8.73 1.77 -9.50
CA VAL A 231 -9.87 2.02 -8.60
C VAL A 231 -10.52 0.70 -8.20
N ARG A 232 -10.78 -0.20 -9.15
CA ARG A 232 -11.39 -1.51 -8.85
C ARG A 232 -10.39 -2.49 -8.25
N ASP A 233 -9.12 -2.43 -8.67
CA ASP A 233 -8.11 -3.39 -8.23
C ASP A 233 -7.69 -3.18 -6.76
N MET A 234 -7.59 -1.91 -6.33
CA MET A 234 -6.98 -1.51 -5.05
C MET A 234 -7.87 -0.64 -4.15
N ILE A 235 -8.52 0.38 -4.71
CA ILE A 235 -9.21 1.40 -3.90
C ILE A 235 -10.54 0.86 -3.36
N GLN A 236 -11.38 0.33 -4.25
CA GLN A 236 -12.73 -0.14 -3.95
C GLN A 236 -12.74 -1.23 -2.87
N ASN A 237 -11.72 -2.08 -2.83
CA ASN A 237 -11.60 -3.15 -1.85
C ASN A 237 -10.67 -2.76 -0.68
N HIS A 238 -9.36 -2.92 -0.87
CA HIS A 238 -8.34 -2.92 0.16
C HIS A 238 -8.30 -1.59 0.91
N MET A 239 -8.32 -0.47 0.20
CA MET A 239 -8.20 0.84 0.83
C MET A 239 -9.46 1.24 1.60
N PHE A 240 -10.66 0.99 1.07
CA PHE A 240 -11.88 1.23 1.82
C PHE A 240 -12.02 0.31 3.03
N GLN A 241 -11.56 -0.94 2.94
CA GLN A 241 -11.52 -1.81 4.11
C GLN A 241 -10.55 -1.31 5.19
N MET A 242 -9.34 -0.89 4.82
CA MET A 242 -8.38 -0.28 5.77
C MET A 242 -8.93 1.02 6.38
N LEU A 243 -9.58 1.86 5.56
CA LEU A 243 -10.26 3.08 6.03
C LEU A 243 -11.34 2.72 7.07
N ALA A 244 -12.13 1.68 6.82
CA ALA A 244 -13.15 1.24 7.76
C ALA A 244 -12.56 0.81 9.11
N TYR A 245 -11.48 0.03 9.13
CA TYR A 245 -10.80 -0.35 10.38
C TYR A 245 -10.23 0.86 11.13
N LEU A 246 -9.63 1.80 10.40
CA LEU A 246 -9.02 2.99 10.99
C LEU A 246 -10.06 3.97 11.55
N CYS A 247 -11.23 4.07 10.90
CA CYS A 247 -12.21 5.13 11.17
C CYS A 247 -13.47 4.67 11.90
N MET A 248 -13.71 3.35 12.06
CA MET A 248 -14.87 2.83 12.78
C MET A 248 -14.94 3.31 14.24
N GLU A 249 -16.14 3.35 14.80
CA GLU A 249 -16.32 3.58 16.23
C GLU A 249 -15.84 2.38 17.07
N PRO A 250 -15.57 2.57 18.37
CA PRO A 250 -15.30 1.47 19.29
C PRO A 250 -16.45 0.45 19.27
N PRO A 251 -16.21 -0.83 18.92
CA PRO A 251 -17.24 -1.83 18.89
C PRO A 251 -17.62 -2.22 20.33
N ILE A 252 -18.87 -2.63 20.54
CA ILE A 252 -19.36 -3.07 21.86
C ILE A 252 -18.71 -4.37 22.37
N SER A 253 -18.06 -5.13 21.47
CA SER A 253 -17.37 -6.39 21.78
C SER A 253 -16.47 -6.78 20.62
N PHE A 254 -15.56 -7.74 20.83
CA PHE A 254 -14.73 -8.33 19.78
C PHE A 254 -15.47 -9.42 18.95
N ARG A 255 -16.79 -9.49 19.03
CA ARG A 255 -17.58 -10.44 18.21
C ARG A 255 -17.57 -10.00 16.74
N PRO A 256 -17.54 -10.94 15.77
CA PRO A 256 -17.46 -10.62 14.35
C PRO A 256 -18.53 -9.63 13.88
N GLU A 257 -19.78 -9.79 14.33
CA GLU A 257 -20.90 -8.92 13.97
C GLU A 257 -20.73 -7.50 14.51
N ALA A 258 -20.23 -7.35 15.75
CA ALA A 258 -20.04 -6.02 16.36
C ALA A 258 -19.00 -5.21 15.57
N ILE A 259 -17.89 -5.84 15.17
CA ILE A 259 -16.85 -5.19 14.36
C ILE A 259 -17.38 -4.89 12.95
N ARG A 260 -18.04 -5.87 12.29
CA ARG A 260 -18.60 -5.67 10.95
C ARG A 260 -19.66 -4.57 10.91
N ASN A 261 -20.47 -4.43 11.96
CA ASN A 261 -21.46 -3.37 12.06
C ASN A 261 -20.82 -1.98 12.14
N GLU A 262 -19.77 -1.78 12.94
CA GLU A 262 -19.09 -0.49 13.01
C GLU A 262 -18.32 -0.16 11.72
N LYS A 263 -17.74 -1.18 11.05
CA LYS A 263 -17.16 -1.02 9.71
C LYS A 263 -18.21 -0.60 8.67
N ALA A 264 -19.39 -1.22 8.69
CA ALA A 264 -20.47 -0.90 7.74
C ALA A 264 -20.99 0.51 7.96
N LYS A 265 -21.22 0.88 9.22
CA LYS A 265 -21.66 2.22 9.62
C LYS A 265 -20.70 3.32 9.18
N VAL A 266 -19.38 3.11 9.31
CA VAL A 266 -18.43 4.14 8.87
C VAL A 266 -18.32 4.25 7.34
N LEU A 267 -18.37 3.13 6.61
CA LEU A 267 -18.36 3.18 5.14
C LEU A 267 -19.64 3.80 4.58
N ASP A 268 -20.80 3.50 5.17
CA ASP A 268 -22.07 4.12 4.78
C ASP A 268 -22.08 5.64 5.06
N ALA A 269 -21.30 6.09 6.05
CA ALA A 269 -21.11 7.50 6.34
C ALA A 269 -20.05 8.20 5.46
N VAL A 270 -19.34 7.47 4.56
CA VAL A 270 -18.43 8.13 3.61
C VAL A 270 -19.27 8.92 2.62
N ARG A 271 -18.95 10.21 2.46
CA ARG A 271 -19.68 11.11 1.57
C ARG A 271 -19.57 10.64 0.13
N ILE A 272 -20.73 10.36 -0.48
CA ILE A 272 -20.81 10.07 -1.92
C ILE A 272 -20.53 11.35 -2.71
N MET A 273 -19.51 11.31 -3.58
CA MET A 273 -19.10 12.47 -4.36
C MET A 273 -20.16 12.81 -5.41
N ARG A 274 -20.49 14.09 -5.54
CA ARG A 274 -21.20 14.61 -6.71
C ARG A 274 -20.22 14.70 -7.90
N PRO A 275 -20.70 14.74 -9.15
CA PRO A 275 -19.83 14.84 -10.32
C PRO A 275 -18.79 15.97 -10.25
N GLU A 276 -19.17 17.15 -9.74
CA GLU A 276 -18.27 18.29 -9.54
C GLU A 276 -17.21 18.06 -8.46
N ASP A 277 -17.55 17.29 -7.42
CA ASP A 277 -16.63 16.92 -6.37
C ASP A 277 -15.58 15.91 -6.91
N VAL A 278 -15.98 15.02 -7.82
CA VAL A 278 -15.05 14.07 -8.45
C VAL A 278 -13.95 14.81 -9.22
N LEU A 279 -14.31 15.82 -10.02
CA LEU A 279 -13.35 16.59 -10.82
C LEU A 279 -12.31 17.33 -9.96
N THR A 280 -12.67 17.67 -8.72
CA THR A 280 -11.83 18.49 -7.83
C THR A 280 -11.14 17.68 -6.73
N ASN A 281 -11.66 16.52 -6.36
CA ASN A 281 -11.18 15.68 -5.26
C ASN A 281 -10.58 14.36 -5.72
N THR A 282 -10.50 14.12 -7.03
CA THR A 282 -9.88 12.91 -7.57
C THR A 282 -8.85 13.25 -8.64
N VAL A 283 -7.80 12.45 -8.70
CA VAL A 283 -6.74 12.50 -9.70
C VAL A 283 -6.56 11.09 -10.21
N ARG A 284 -6.39 10.95 -11.51
CA ARG A 284 -6.02 9.70 -12.18
C ARG A 284 -4.72 9.87 -12.93
N GLY A 285 -3.98 8.77 -13.09
CA GLY A 285 -2.77 8.74 -13.88
C GLY A 285 -2.58 7.43 -14.62
N GLN A 286 -1.75 7.46 -15.65
CA GLN A 286 -1.28 6.28 -16.38
C GLN A 286 0.24 6.34 -16.57
N TYR A 287 0.96 5.28 -16.19
CA TYR A 287 2.42 5.27 -16.28
C TYR A 287 2.89 5.20 -17.74
N GLY A 288 3.82 6.09 -18.09
CA GLY A 288 4.58 6.08 -19.32
C GLY A 288 5.87 5.28 -19.19
N ARG A 289 6.73 5.40 -20.21
CA ARG A 289 8.11 4.89 -20.12
C ARG A 289 8.84 5.60 -18.98
N GLY A 290 9.78 4.90 -18.37
CA GLY A 290 10.59 5.44 -17.28
C GLY A 290 11.64 4.44 -16.84
N ARG A 291 12.15 4.58 -15.62
CA ARG A 291 13.19 3.71 -15.07
C ARG A 291 12.73 3.13 -13.74
N LYS A 292 12.86 1.82 -13.57
CA LYS A 292 12.54 1.14 -12.31
C LYS A 292 13.56 1.49 -11.23
N ALA A 293 13.20 1.22 -9.97
CA ALA A 293 14.08 1.44 -8.83
C ALA A 293 15.41 0.65 -8.90
N ASP A 294 15.47 -0.44 -9.66
CA ASP A 294 16.69 -1.23 -9.91
C ASP A 294 17.58 -0.67 -11.04
N GLY A 295 17.19 0.47 -11.62
CA GLY A 295 17.91 1.14 -12.71
C GLY A 295 17.57 0.64 -14.12
N THR A 296 16.71 -0.38 -14.26
CA THR A 296 16.30 -0.91 -15.56
C THR A 296 15.20 -0.08 -16.22
N ASP A 297 15.18 -0.06 -17.55
CA ASP A 297 14.13 0.63 -18.30
C ASP A 297 12.76 -0.06 -18.11
N ALA A 298 11.73 0.73 -17.88
CA ALA A 298 10.34 0.30 -17.81
C ALA A 298 9.60 0.70 -19.09
N VAL A 299 8.82 -0.25 -19.61
CA VAL A 299 7.84 0.04 -20.66
C VAL A 299 6.67 0.83 -20.07
N GLY A 300 6.04 1.68 -20.88
CA GLY A 300 4.80 2.35 -20.48
C GLY A 300 3.61 1.40 -20.59
N TYR A 301 2.51 1.76 -19.93
CA TYR A 301 1.34 0.89 -19.81
C TYR A 301 0.77 0.46 -21.17
N ARG A 302 0.66 1.40 -22.12
CA ARG A 302 0.19 1.15 -23.50
C ARG A 302 1.10 0.25 -24.34
N GLN A 303 2.32 -0.02 -23.87
CA GLN A 303 3.26 -0.94 -24.51
C GLN A 303 3.31 -2.31 -23.82
N GLU A 304 2.57 -2.51 -22.73
CA GLU A 304 2.51 -3.80 -22.05
C GLU A 304 1.78 -4.84 -22.90
N PRO A 305 2.14 -6.14 -22.78
CA PRO A 305 1.42 -7.20 -23.46
C PRO A 305 -0.07 -7.21 -23.10
N GLN A 306 -0.93 -7.34 -24.12
CA GLN A 306 -2.39 -7.42 -23.97
C GLN A 306 -3.05 -6.15 -23.38
N VAL A 307 -2.43 -4.97 -23.58
CA VAL A 307 -3.03 -3.66 -23.31
C VAL A 307 -3.33 -2.95 -24.63
N ASP A 308 -4.44 -2.20 -24.70
CA ASP A 308 -4.73 -1.36 -25.87
C ASP A 308 -3.70 -0.22 -25.99
N PRO A 309 -3.02 -0.05 -27.14
CA PRO A 309 -2.12 1.07 -27.38
C PRO A 309 -2.77 2.46 -27.23
N GLN A 310 -4.10 2.55 -27.26
CA GLN A 310 -4.87 3.78 -27.02
C GLN A 310 -5.59 3.79 -25.66
N SER A 311 -5.25 2.84 -24.77
CA SER A 311 -5.90 2.68 -23.49
C SER A 311 -5.94 3.97 -22.68
N ARG A 312 -7.11 4.21 -22.06
CA ARG A 312 -7.36 5.30 -21.12
C ARG A 312 -7.56 4.78 -19.69
N THR A 313 -7.23 3.51 -19.44
CA THR A 313 -7.31 2.88 -18.12
C THR A 313 -6.28 3.50 -17.18
N GLU A 314 -6.73 3.87 -15.99
CA GLU A 314 -5.86 4.43 -14.98
C GLU A 314 -5.00 3.35 -14.28
N THR A 315 -3.72 3.65 -14.08
CA THR A 315 -2.78 2.85 -13.30
C THR A 315 -2.39 3.51 -11.98
N PHE A 316 -2.85 4.75 -11.75
CA PHE A 316 -2.69 5.53 -10.53
C PHE A 316 -3.97 6.29 -10.23
N ALA A 317 -4.33 6.42 -8.95
CA ALA A 317 -5.38 7.30 -8.50
C ALA A 317 -5.05 7.91 -7.13
N ALA A 318 -5.39 9.19 -6.96
CA ALA A 318 -5.44 9.85 -5.66
C ALA A 318 -6.86 10.42 -5.43
N ILE A 319 -7.44 10.18 -4.26
CA ILE A 319 -8.84 10.49 -3.94
C ILE A 319 -8.89 11.11 -2.56
N LYS A 320 -9.55 12.27 -2.44
CA LYS A 320 -9.87 12.92 -1.17
C LYS A 320 -11.32 12.63 -0.81
N VAL A 321 -11.54 11.92 0.31
CA VAL A 321 -12.88 11.61 0.83
C VAL A 321 -13.12 12.26 2.19
N PHE A 322 -14.40 12.34 2.56
CA PHE A 322 -14.85 12.78 3.89
C PHE A 322 -15.81 11.74 4.47
N ILE A 323 -15.87 11.66 5.79
CA ILE A 323 -16.82 10.82 6.53
C ILE A 323 -17.78 11.75 7.28
N ASP A 324 -19.05 11.70 6.94
CA ASP A 324 -20.12 12.55 7.46
C ASP A 324 -20.68 11.97 8.77
N ASN A 325 -19.87 12.02 9.83
CA ASN A 325 -20.29 11.69 11.18
C ASN A 325 -19.62 12.61 12.22
N TRP A 326 -20.10 12.54 13.47
CA TRP A 326 -19.60 13.39 14.55
C TRP A 326 -18.08 13.29 14.79
N ARG A 327 -17.50 12.10 14.62
CA ARG A 327 -16.07 11.86 14.88
C ARG A 327 -15.18 12.47 13.80
N TRP A 328 -15.60 12.43 12.54
CA TRP A 328 -14.77 12.72 11.37
C TRP A 328 -15.19 13.94 10.56
N GLU A 329 -16.27 14.62 10.94
CA GLU A 329 -16.73 15.82 10.25
C GLU A 329 -15.58 16.83 10.03
N GLY A 330 -15.36 17.20 8.76
CA GLY A 330 -14.35 18.16 8.34
C GLY A 330 -12.92 17.61 8.23
N VAL A 331 -12.66 16.37 8.63
CA VAL A 331 -11.34 15.74 8.50
C VAL A 331 -11.17 15.14 7.10
N PRO A 332 -10.28 15.67 6.25
CA PRO A 332 -10.03 15.07 4.94
C PRO A 332 -9.22 13.78 5.07
N ILE A 333 -9.61 12.77 4.30
CA ILE A 333 -8.89 11.50 4.20
C ILE A 333 -8.41 11.35 2.76
N TYR A 334 -7.10 11.22 2.60
CA TYR A 334 -6.45 11.11 1.31
C TYR A 334 -6.08 9.65 1.05
N LEU A 335 -6.55 9.11 -0.06
CA LEU A 335 -6.22 7.78 -0.55
C LEU A 335 -5.34 7.96 -1.78
N ARG A 336 -4.18 7.28 -1.85
CA ARG A 336 -3.42 7.16 -3.09
C ARG A 336 -3.02 5.71 -3.35
N SER A 337 -3.15 5.27 -4.59
CA SER A 337 -2.60 4.00 -5.04
C SER A 337 -2.13 4.06 -6.48
N GLY A 338 -1.07 3.33 -6.80
CA GLY A 338 -0.62 3.22 -8.17
C GLY A 338 0.45 2.16 -8.40
N LYS A 339 0.61 1.81 -9.67
CA LYS A 339 1.61 0.88 -10.20
C LYS A 339 2.78 1.62 -10.83
N ALA A 340 3.89 0.89 -10.95
CA ALA A 340 5.16 1.40 -11.46
C ALA A 340 5.60 2.69 -10.74
N LEU A 341 5.48 2.71 -9.42
CA LEU A 341 5.94 3.81 -8.57
C LEU A 341 7.36 3.57 -8.06
N TRP A 342 8.01 4.62 -7.56
CA TRP A 342 9.39 4.58 -7.06
C TRP A 342 9.64 3.48 -6.00
N ARG A 343 8.71 3.31 -5.05
CA ARG A 343 8.86 2.39 -3.93
C ARG A 343 7.59 1.61 -3.67
N ARG A 344 7.77 0.34 -3.29
CA ARG A 344 6.69 -0.50 -2.78
C ARG A 344 6.43 -0.17 -1.32
N GLY A 345 5.19 0.14 -0.98
CA GLY A 345 4.81 0.46 0.39
C GLY A 345 3.30 0.48 0.59
N THR A 346 2.85 0.05 1.76
CA THR A 346 1.50 0.32 2.26
C THR A 346 1.61 1.01 3.59
N GLU A 347 1.14 2.25 3.64
CA GLU A 347 1.37 3.14 4.77
C GLU A 347 0.09 3.89 5.10
N ILE A 348 -0.15 4.09 6.40
CA ILE A 348 -1.24 4.91 6.92
C ILE A 348 -0.63 6.00 7.80
N LEU A 349 -0.83 7.26 7.44
CA LEU A 349 -0.50 8.41 8.28
C LEU A 349 -1.76 8.94 8.96
N VAL A 350 -1.71 9.10 10.26
CA VAL A 350 -2.63 9.93 11.04
C VAL A 350 -1.86 11.16 11.53
N GLN A 351 -2.15 12.32 10.96
CA GLN A 351 -1.52 13.57 11.36
C GLN A 351 -2.40 14.32 12.36
N LEU A 352 -1.84 14.64 13.53
CA LEU A 352 -2.51 15.45 14.53
C LEU A 352 -2.47 16.94 14.16
N LYS A 353 -3.35 17.74 14.77
CA LYS A 353 -3.31 19.19 14.67
C LYS A 353 -2.07 19.73 15.38
N LYS A 354 -1.54 20.82 14.82
CA LYS A 354 -0.40 21.52 15.39
C LYS A 354 -0.75 22.09 16.76
N ALA A 355 0.16 21.94 17.72
CA ALA A 355 -0.01 22.51 19.06
C ALA A 355 -0.01 24.05 19.02
N PRO A 356 -0.72 24.73 19.95
CA PRO A 356 -0.67 26.18 20.06
C PRO A 356 0.76 26.70 20.31
N GLU A 357 1.19 27.69 19.53
CA GLU A 357 2.57 28.19 19.52
C GLU A 357 2.89 29.15 20.68
N VAL A 358 1.91 29.49 21.52
CA VAL A 358 1.96 30.64 22.46
C VAL A 358 3.18 30.62 23.39
N ILE A 359 3.52 29.45 23.93
CA ILE A 359 4.65 29.33 24.88
C ILE A 359 6.03 29.39 24.21
N PHE A 360 6.08 29.25 22.88
CA PHE A 360 7.34 29.21 22.12
C PHE A 360 7.59 30.49 21.31
N ARG A 361 6.71 31.50 21.39
CA ARG A 361 6.77 32.72 20.57
C ARG A 361 8.12 33.43 20.55
N GLU A 362 8.82 33.45 21.68
CA GLU A 362 10.11 34.14 21.83
C GLU A 362 11.30 33.17 21.75
N THR A 363 11.08 31.95 21.28
CA THR A 363 12.09 30.91 21.19
C THR A 363 12.33 30.48 19.75
N PRO A 364 13.53 30.01 19.39
CA PRO A 364 13.79 29.41 18.08
C PRO A 364 12.92 28.19 17.76
N ALA A 365 12.23 27.62 18.77
CA ALA A 365 11.30 26.52 18.60
C ALA A 365 10.01 26.91 17.86
N MET A 366 9.64 28.20 17.81
CA MET A 366 8.44 28.68 17.13
C MET A 366 8.41 28.26 15.65
N GLU A 367 9.49 28.53 14.95
CA GLU A 367 9.65 28.20 13.53
C GLU A 367 9.70 26.69 13.27
N ARG A 368 9.83 25.88 14.33
CA ARG A 368 10.09 24.45 14.29
C ARG A 368 8.95 23.62 14.88
N LEU A 369 7.84 24.22 15.30
CA LEU A 369 6.68 23.44 15.73
C LEU A 369 6.04 22.77 14.53
N GLU A 370 6.06 21.44 14.54
CA GLU A 370 5.38 20.59 13.58
C GLU A 370 4.27 19.79 14.25
N SER A 371 3.32 19.33 13.43
CA SER A 371 2.29 18.39 13.85
C SER A 371 2.89 17.05 14.27
N ASN A 372 2.30 16.43 15.28
CA ASN A 372 2.65 15.05 15.61
C ASN A 372 2.06 14.10 14.55
N GLN A 373 2.78 13.02 14.29
CA GLN A 373 2.42 12.05 13.26
C GLN A 373 2.45 10.66 13.86
N LEU A 374 1.42 9.87 13.56
CA LEU A 374 1.37 8.44 13.84
C LEU A 374 1.31 7.71 12.50
N ILE A 375 2.30 6.88 12.24
CA ILE A 375 2.51 6.21 10.96
C ILE A 375 2.47 4.71 11.17
N PHE A 376 1.61 4.02 10.42
CA PHE A 376 1.55 2.57 10.38
C PHE A 376 2.15 2.10 9.06
N HIS A 377 3.31 1.46 9.11
CA HIS A 377 3.92 0.80 7.96
C HIS A 377 3.38 -0.63 7.89
N ILE A 378 2.41 -0.89 7.01
CA ILE A 378 1.74 -2.18 6.90
C ILE A 378 2.63 -3.21 6.19
N GLN A 379 3.31 -2.80 5.12
CA GLN A 379 4.27 -3.60 4.35
C GLN A 379 5.19 -2.67 3.53
N PRO A 380 6.45 -3.04 3.25
CA PRO A 380 7.11 -4.29 3.63
C PRO A 380 7.64 -4.32 5.07
N ASP A 381 7.80 -3.16 5.69
CA ASP A 381 8.61 -3.01 6.90
C ASP A 381 7.92 -3.48 8.19
N GLN A 382 6.58 -3.40 8.26
CA GLN A 382 5.77 -3.82 9.41
C GLN A 382 6.17 -3.10 10.71
N GLU A 383 5.83 -1.81 10.79
CA GLU A 383 6.28 -0.92 11.86
C GLU A 383 5.16 0.05 12.30
N ILE A 384 5.27 0.54 13.54
CA ILE A 384 4.49 1.67 14.03
C ILE A 384 5.47 2.77 14.46
N GLU A 385 5.30 3.96 13.93
CA GLU A 385 6.17 5.11 14.18
C GLU A 385 5.34 6.28 14.75
N VAL A 386 5.79 6.86 15.86
CA VAL A 386 5.27 8.11 16.41
C VAL A 386 6.33 9.19 16.29
N ARG A 387 6.03 10.24 15.51
CA ARG A 387 6.89 11.42 15.36
C ARG A 387 6.37 12.58 16.19
N PHE A 388 7.23 13.15 17.02
CA PHE A 388 6.92 14.28 17.89
C PHE A 388 8.14 15.16 18.14
N GLN A 389 7.95 16.30 18.79
CA GLN A 389 9.02 17.25 19.06
C GLN A 389 9.63 17.02 20.44
N ALA A 390 10.96 17.01 20.51
CA ALA A 390 11.73 16.99 21.75
C ALA A 390 12.74 18.15 21.79
N LYS A 391 13.12 18.57 23.00
CA LYS A 391 14.15 19.60 23.18
C LYS A 391 15.51 19.05 22.76
N HIS A 392 16.18 19.73 21.84
CA HIS A 392 17.57 19.45 21.51
C HIS A 392 18.45 19.67 22.77
N PRO A 393 19.36 18.73 23.11
CA PRO A 393 20.31 18.93 24.20
C PRO A 393 21.12 20.22 24.03
N GLY A 394 21.26 21.02 25.09
CA GLY A 394 21.95 22.30 25.02
C GLY A 394 21.23 23.44 25.78
N PRO A 395 21.81 24.65 25.79
CA PRO A 395 21.33 25.76 26.61
C PRO A 395 20.09 26.47 26.03
N SER A 396 19.84 26.37 24.72
CA SER A 396 18.71 27.03 24.06
C SER A 396 17.43 26.18 24.06
N MET A 397 16.27 26.84 24.08
CA MET A 397 14.97 26.18 23.88
C MET A 397 14.73 25.97 22.40
N ASN A 398 15.28 24.87 21.90
CA ASN A 398 15.20 24.48 20.51
C ASN A 398 14.55 23.09 20.41
N LEU A 399 13.55 22.95 19.54
CA LEU A 399 12.86 21.68 19.31
C LEU A 399 13.39 20.98 18.06
N GLN A 400 13.44 19.66 18.12
CA GLN A 400 13.79 18.76 17.04
C GLN A 400 12.74 17.65 16.96
N LYS A 401 12.48 17.19 15.74
CA LYS A 401 11.63 16.03 15.48
C LYS A 401 12.36 14.75 15.83
N VAL A 402 11.74 13.94 16.66
CA VAL A 402 12.25 12.63 17.08
C VAL A 402 11.17 11.58 16.83
N ASN A 403 11.61 10.33 16.66
CA ASN A 403 10.75 9.21 16.30
C ASN A 403 10.84 8.14 17.39
N MET A 404 9.69 7.66 17.87
CA MET A 404 9.58 6.39 18.59
C MET A 404 9.09 5.33 17.60
N ARG A 405 9.83 4.23 17.46
CA ARG A 405 9.53 3.17 16.49
C ARG A 405 9.36 1.83 17.18
N PHE A 406 8.36 1.09 16.73
CA PHE A 406 8.12 -0.32 17.04
C PHE A 406 8.23 -1.15 15.76
N ASP A 407 9.05 -2.20 15.77
CA ASP A 407 9.26 -3.12 14.63
C ASP A 407 8.81 -4.54 14.99
N TYR A 408 7.93 -5.12 14.18
CA TYR A 408 7.39 -6.45 14.40
C TYR A 408 8.43 -7.57 14.34
N ARG A 409 9.43 -7.43 13.47
CA ARG A 409 10.47 -8.46 13.26
C ARG A 409 11.39 -8.53 14.45
N GLU A 410 11.76 -7.37 15.00
CA GLU A 410 12.59 -7.26 16.19
C GLU A 410 11.85 -7.77 17.43
N ALA A 411 10.57 -7.43 17.58
CA ALA A 411 9.80 -7.78 18.77
C ALA A 411 9.36 -9.25 18.82
N PHE A 412 8.96 -9.85 17.69
CA PHE A 412 8.26 -11.15 17.70
C PHE A 412 8.94 -12.26 16.90
N GLN A 413 10.03 -12.00 16.17
CA GLN A 413 10.70 -12.97 15.28
C GLN A 413 9.73 -13.74 14.35
N ALA A 414 8.59 -13.14 14.02
CA ALA A 414 7.48 -13.84 13.37
C ALA A 414 7.83 -14.17 11.90
N ALA A 415 7.49 -15.40 11.50
CA ALA A 415 7.63 -15.84 10.11
C ALA A 415 6.59 -15.16 9.21
N ARG A 416 6.93 -15.01 7.94
CA ARG A 416 6.05 -14.41 6.93
C ARG A 416 4.85 -15.32 6.69
N ALA A 417 3.65 -14.87 7.03
CA ALA A 417 2.39 -15.47 6.57
C ALA A 417 2.01 -14.87 5.20
N THR A 418 1.48 -15.70 4.29
CA THR A 418 0.89 -15.22 3.03
C THR A 418 -0.41 -14.43 3.24
N GLY A 419 -0.97 -14.50 4.46
CA GLY A 419 -2.23 -13.89 4.87
C GLY A 419 -3.43 -14.83 4.67
N TYR A 420 -3.29 -15.81 3.75
CA TYR A 420 -4.30 -16.83 3.52
C TYR A 420 -4.38 -17.85 4.65
N GLU A 421 -3.29 -18.07 5.40
CA GLU A 421 -3.29 -18.96 6.58
C GLU A 421 -4.32 -18.48 7.59
N VAL A 422 -4.26 -17.19 7.91
CA VAL A 422 -5.16 -16.53 8.86
C VAL A 422 -6.60 -16.61 8.36
N LEU A 423 -6.84 -16.24 7.09
CA LEU A 423 -8.20 -16.28 6.53
C LEU A 423 -8.78 -17.70 6.54
N LEU A 424 -8.04 -18.70 6.08
CA LEU A 424 -8.51 -20.09 6.09
C LEU A 424 -8.77 -20.59 7.51
N TYR A 425 -7.90 -20.26 8.46
CA TYR A 425 -8.07 -20.60 9.87
C TYR A 425 -9.35 -19.99 10.47
N HIS A 426 -9.56 -18.68 10.33
CA HIS A 426 -10.77 -18.01 10.81
C HIS A 426 -12.04 -18.54 10.13
N CYS A 427 -11.96 -18.87 8.84
CA CYS A 427 -13.08 -19.47 8.12
C CYS A 427 -13.45 -20.86 8.68
N MET A 428 -12.48 -21.68 9.09
CA MET A 428 -12.73 -22.98 9.73
C MET A 428 -13.33 -22.82 11.13
N LEU A 429 -12.91 -21.80 11.89
CA LEU A 429 -13.49 -21.46 13.19
C LEU A 429 -14.91 -20.88 13.08
N GLY A 430 -15.25 -20.27 11.95
CA GLY A 430 -16.52 -19.58 11.75
C GLY A 430 -16.47 -18.11 12.09
N ASP A 431 -15.27 -17.57 12.25
CA ASP A 431 -15.04 -16.17 12.52
C ASP A 431 -15.06 -15.37 11.21
N ALA A 432 -16.11 -14.56 11.05
CA ALA A 432 -16.31 -13.73 9.87
C ALA A 432 -15.70 -12.31 10.00
N MET A 433 -14.93 -12.02 11.06
CA MET A 433 -14.38 -10.68 11.34
C MET A 433 -13.55 -10.12 10.18
N LEU A 434 -12.74 -10.97 9.54
CA LEU A 434 -11.82 -10.60 8.47
C LEU A 434 -12.45 -10.66 7.07
N PHE A 435 -13.76 -10.88 6.97
CA PHE A 435 -14.45 -11.11 5.71
C PHE A 435 -15.47 -10.01 5.42
N SER A 436 -15.58 -9.65 4.14
CA SER A 436 -16.49 -8.59 3.71
C SER A 436 -17.94 -9.10 3.66
N ARG A 437 -18.81 -8.43 4.40
CA ARG A 437 -20.28 -8.64 4.36
C ARG A 437 -20.87 -7.90 3.15
N THR A 438 -22.03 -8.34 2.67
CA THR A 438 -22.71 -7.75 1.50
C THR A 438 -22.82 -6.22 1.57
N ASP A 439 -23.29 -5.69 2.70
CA ASP A 439 -23.44 -4.25 2.93
C ASP A 439 -22.11 -3.47 2.85
N LEU A 440 -21.01 -4.04 3.37
CA LEU A 440 -19.67 -3.46 3.22
C LEU A 440 -19.23 -3.36 1.77
N VAL A 441 -19.45 -4.42 0.99
CA VAL A 441 -19.10 -4.46 -0.44
C VAL A 441 -19.94 -3.45 -1.23
N GLU A 442 -21.25 -3.40 -0.96
CA GLU A 442 -22.15 -2.45 -1.61
C GLU A 442 -21.81 -0.99 -1.26
N SER A 443 -21.55 -0.66 0.01
CA SER A 443 -21.16 0.70 0.40
C SER A 443 -19.83 1.12 -0.24
N ALA A 444 -18.85 0.23 -0.31
CA ALA A 444 -17.62 0.48 -1.05
C ALA A 444 -17.86 0.78 -2.55
N TRP A 445 -18.79 0.06 -3.20
CA TRP A 445 -19.19 0.34 -4.58
C TRP A 445 -19.95 1.65 -4.72
N LYS A 446 -20.85 2.00 -3.79
CA LYS A 446 -21.56 3.29 -3.80
C LYS A 446 -20.58 4.47 -3.79
N ILE A 447 -19.47 4.36 -3.04
CA ILE A 447 -18.42 5.38 -2.99
C ILE A 447 -17.63 5.43 -4.31
N ALA A 448 -17.27 4.28 -4.87
CA ALA A 448 -16.46 4.21 -6.09
C ALA A 448 -17.22 4.56 -7.37
N GLN A 449 -18.52 4.25 -7.45
CA GLN A 449 -19.31 4.32 -8.68
C GLN A 449 -19.31 5.72 -9.32
N PRO A 450 -19.55 6.84 -8.59
CA PRO A 450 -19.53 8.18 -9.19
C PRO A 450 -18.18 8.53 -9.80
N ILE A 451 -17.08 8.04 -9.23
CA ILE A 451 -15.72 8.27 -9.73
C ILE A 451 -15.54 7.57 -11.07
N LEU A 452 -15.96 6.31 -11.15
CA LEU A 452 -15.90 5.50 -12.37
C LEU A 452 -16.77 6.12 -13.47
N ASP A 453 -17.98 6.56 -13.15
CA ASP A 453 -18.92 7.14 -14.11
C ASP A 453 -18.39 8.45 -14.71
N VAL A 454 -17.90 9.36 -13.86
CA VAL A 454 -17.34 10.65 -14.29
C VAL A 454 -16.08 10.44 -15.12
N TRP A 455 -15.20 9.51 -14.73
CA TRP A 455 -13.98 9.23 -15.47
C TRP A 455 -14.23 8.56 -16.82
N ALA A 456 -15.27 7.73 -16.92
CA ALA A 456 -15.72 7.17 -18.20
C ALA A 456 -16.33 8.24 -19.11
N ALA A 457 -17.12 9.17 -18.56
CA ALA A 457 -17.76 10.25 -19.32
C ALA A 457 -16.79 11.35 -19.75
N SER A 458 -15.72 11.58 -19.01
CA SER A 458 -14.66 12.54 -19.32
C SER A 458 -13.32 11.82 -19.36
N PRO A 459 -12.94 11.14 -20.47
CA PRO A 459 -11.72 10.36 -20.51
C PRO A 459 -10.44 11.23 -20.43
N ALA A 460 -9.31 10.64 -20.02
CA ALA A 460 -8.06 11.37 -19.89
C ALA A 460 -7.44 11.67 -21.25
N GLU A 461 -7.06 12.92 -21.48
CA GLU A 461 -6.37 13.37 -22.70
C GLU A 461 -4.85 13.45 -22.50
N ASP A 462 -4.39 13.54 -21.26
CA ASP A 462 -2.99 13.74 -20.86
C ASP A 462 -2.24 12.42 -20.61
N PHE A 463 -2.87 11.27 -20.79
CA PHE A 463 -2.22 9.97 -20.56
C PHE A 463 -1.24 9.59 -21.68
N PRO A 464 -0.05 9.03 -21.35
CA PRO A 464 0.48 8.82 -19.99
C PRO A 464 1.02 10.12 -19.36
N ASN A 465 0.76 10.33 -18.07
CA ASN A 465 1.05 11.58 -17.36
C ASN A 465 2.00 11.43 -16.16
N TYR A 466 2.61 10.27 -15.98
CA TYR A 466 3.72 10.07 -15.03
C TYR A 466 4.69 9.00 -15.52
N PRO A 467 6.02 9.12 -15.32
CA PRO A 467 6.96 8.07 -15.68
C PRO A 467 6.85 6.85 -14.77
N ALA A 468 7.07 5.65 -15.31
CA ALA A 468 7.35 4.50 -14.47
C ALA A 468 8.60 4.75 -13.60
N GLY A 469 8.50 4.45 -12.30
CA GLY A 469 9.50 4.74 -11.28
C GLY A 469 9.34 6.09 -10.58
N SER A 470 8.39 6.93 -10.98
CA SER A 470 8.09 8.20 -10.30
C SER A 470 7.22 8.02 -9.06
N TRP A 471 6.92 9.12 -8.35
CA TRP A 471 5.95 9.13 -7.26
C TRP A 471 4.48 9.22 -7.73
N GLY A 472 4.26 9.32 -9.04
CA GLY A 472 2.96 9.51 -9.65
C GLY A 472 2.82 10.90 -10.29
N PRO A 473 1.62 11.24 -10.79
CA PRO A 473 1.39 12.49 -11.52
C PRO A 473 1.44 13.70 -10.58
N LYS A 474 1.98 14.82 -11.07
CA LYS A 474 2.04 16.12 -10.35
C LYS A 474 0.68 16.54 -9.76
N ALA A 475 -0.41 16.29 -10.48
CA ALA A 475 -1.76 16.60 -10.02
C ALA A 475 -2.11 15.95 -8.67
N ALA A 476 -1.51 14.80 -8.31
CA ALA A 476 -1.72 14.16 -7.02
C ALA A 476 -1.09 14.94 -5.86
N PHE A 477 0.03 15.64 -6.11
CA PHE A 477 0.64 16.56 -5.16
C PHE A 477 -0.18 17.84 -5.04
N ASP A 478 -0.58 18.41 -6.18
CA ASP A 478 -1.43 19.61 -6.23
C ASP A 478 -2.75 19.40 -5.43
N LEU A 479 -3.32 18.19 -5.45
CA LEU A 479 -4.54 17.82 -4.72
C LEU A 479 -4.45 18.06 -3.20
N ILE A 480 -3.36 17.64 -2.58
CA ILE A 480 -3.16 17.78 -1.12
C ILE A 480 -2.59 19.15 -0.75
N GLU A 481 -1.81 19.77 -1.64
CA GLU A 481 -1.23 21.09 -1.44
C GLU A 481 -2.27 22.22 -1.48
N ARG A 482 -3.34 22.06 -2.26
CA ARG A 482 -4.51 22.98 -2.24
C ARG A 482 -5.09 23.14 -0.83
N ASP A 483 -4.91 22.13 0.00
CA ASP A 483 -5.36 22.04 1.37
C ASP A 483 -4.29 22.48 2.40
N GLY A 484 -3.14 22.99 1.94
CA GLY A 484 -2.00 23.37 2.78
C GLY A 484 -1.24 22.19 3.38
N ARG A 485 -1.39 20.99 2.80
CA ARG A 485 -0.87 19.72 3.31
C ARG A 485 0.10 19.09 2.31
N LYS A 486 0.86 18.08 2.76
CA LYS A 486 1.84 17.36 1.94
C LYS A 486 1.73 15.87 2.18
N TRP A 487 2.01 15.07 1.15
CA TRP A 487 2.07 13.61 1.29
C TRP A 487 3.19 13.18 2.24
N LEU A 488 2.93 12.12 3.02
CA LEU A 488 3.99 11.39 3.70
C LEU A 488 4.80 10.66 2.64
N GLU A 489 6.07 11.04 2.48
CA GLU A 489 6.98 10.31 1.61
C GLU A 489 8.18 9.87 2.44
N VAL A 490 8.27 8.56 2.66
CA VAL A 490 9.31 7.96 3.48
C VAL A 490 10.57 7.83 2.63
N VAL A 491 11.46 8.80 2.79
CA VAL A 491 12.79 8.78 2.17
C VAL A 491 13.69 7.84 2.96
N ASN A 492 14.21 6.81 2.30
CA ASN A 492 15.17 5.90 2.91
C ASN A 492 16.61 6.44 2.73
N ARG A 493 17.50 6.05 3.64
CA ARG A 493 18.93 6.39 3.65
C ARG A 493 19.61 6.06 2.31
N SER A 494 19.16 5.01 1.61
CA SER A 494 19.70 4.57 0.32
C SER A 494 19.72 5.65 -0.76
N VAL A 495 18.84 6.65 -0.68
CA VAL A 495 18.84 7.81 -1.60
C VAL A 495 20.05 8.70 -1.33
N ILE A 496 20.37 8.93 -0.04
CA ILE A 496 21.49 9.78 0.38
C ILE A 496 22.83 9.09 0.14
N GLU A 497 22.89 7.77 0.23
CA GLU A 497 24.10 6.99 -0.07
C GLU A 497 24.61 7.21 -1.49
N GLN A 498 23.73 7.52 -2.44
CA GLN A 498 24.07 7.78 -3.83
C GLN A 498 24.62 9.20 -4.06
N VAL A 499 24.42 10.13 -3.11
CA VAL A 499 24.91 11.50 -3.22
C VAL A 499 26.36 11.54 -2.73
N PRO A 500 27.36 11.77 -3.61
CA PRO A 500 28.78 11.78 -3.23
C PRO A 500 29.13 12.82 -2.16
N LEU A 501 28.31 13.87 -2.03
CA LEU A 501 28.46 14.88 -0.98
C LEU A 501 28.29 14.29 0.44
N PHE A 502 27.47 13.25 0.58
CA PHE A 502 27.10 12.64 1.87
C PHE A 502 27.66 11.23 2.06
N SER A 503 28.27 10.64 1.03
CA SER A 503 28.75 9.24 1.06
C SER A 503 29.82 8.99 2.13
N ALA A 504 30.61 10.01 2.50
CA ALA A 504 31.63 9.94 3.55
C ALA A 504 31.09 10.20 4.97
N CYS A 505 29.81 10.54 5.13
CA CYS A 505 29.18 10.77 6.43
C CYS A 505 28.70 9.45 7.05
N ASP A 506 28.53 9.42 8.36
CA ASP A 506 28.08 8.22 9.06
C ASP A 506 26.57 7.94 8.84
N ALA A 507 26.11 6.81 9.41
CA ALA A 507 24.74 6.36 9.25
C ALA A 507 23.70 7.29 9.86
N ILE A 508 24.02 7.93 10.98
CA ILE A 508 23.11 8.78 11.74
C ILE A 508 22.93 10.10 10.98
N PHE A 509 24.01 10.69 10.50
CA PHE A 509 23.97 11.90 9.68
C PHE A 509 23.16 11.68 8.41
N GLN A 510 23.48 10.61 7.66
CA GLN A 510 22.78 10.30 6.41
C GLN A 510 21.28 10.04 6.64
N HIS A 511 20.91 9.38 7.73
CA HIS A 511 19.52 9.20 8.13
C HIS A 511 18.82 10.54 8.40
N ASN A 512 19.46 11.44 9.14
CA ASN A 512 18.90 12.76 9.45
C ASN A 512 18.75 13.65 8.21
N ILE A 513 19.68 13.57 7.25
CA ILE A 513 19.52 14.22 5.94
C ILE A 513 18.37 13.57 5.15
N ALA A 514 18.27 12.25 5.13
CA ALA A 514 17.16 11.57 4.45
C ALA A 514 15.80 12.02 5.01
N MET A 515 15.68 12.17 6.33
CA MET A 515 14.47 12.70 6.99
C MET A 515 14.19 14.18 6.69
N ALA A 516 15.18 14.93 6.22
CA ALA A 516 15.04 16.32 5.81
C ALA A 516 14.63 16.49 4.34
N LEU A 517 14.81 15.46 3.51
CA LEU A 517 14.50 15.52 2.09
C LEU A 517 12.99 15.65 1.85
N LYS A 518 12.63 16.55 0.94
CA LYS A 518 11.25 16.77 0.49
C LYS A 518 11.13 16.39 -0.98
N PRO A 519 10.27 15.45 -1.34
CA PRO A 519 10.02 15.10 -2.73
C PRO A 519 9.35 16.26 -3.47
N GLU A 520 9.74 16.49 -4.71
CA GLU A 520 9.07 17.41 -5.63
C GLU A 520 9.05 16.81 -7.03
N VAL A 521 7.95 17.00 -7.74
CA VAL A 521 7.75 16.49 -9.11
C VAL A 521 7.55 17.65 -10.06
N TYR A 522 8.31 17.66 -11.16
CA TYR A 522 8.28 18.70 -12.18
C TYR A 522 7.89 18.10 -13.53
N ALA A 523 7.07 18.81 -14.29
CA ALA A 523 6.64 18.41 -15.63
C ALA A 523 7.64 18.89 -16.70
N PRO A 524 7.64 18.28 -17.90
CA PRO A 524 8.48 18.74 -19.01
C PRO A 524 8.27 20.22 -19.30
N GLY A 525 9.36 21.00 -19.32
CA GLY A 525 9.36 22.44 -19.53
C GLY A 525 9.33 23.28 -18.25
N ASP A 526 9.04 22.69 -17.09
CA ASP A 526 9.04 23.41 -15.82
C ASP A 526 10.45 23.89 -15.46
N LEU A 527 10.54 25.15 -15.05
CA LEU A 527 11.79 25.74 -14.59
C LEU A 527 11.97 25.47 -13.10
N ILE A 528 12.93 24.60 -12.77
CA ILE A 528 13.19 24.15 -11.38
C ILE A 528 13.97 25.23 -10.61
N VAL A 529 15.03 25.75 -11.22
CA VAL A 529 15.82 26.86 -10.69
C VAL A 529 16.14 27.86 -11.78
N ARG A 530 16.20 29.14 -11.41
CA ARG A 530 16.54 30.23 -12.33
C ARG A 530 17.87 30.85 -11.94
N LYS A 531 18.72 31.07 -12.94
CA LYS A 531 20.02 31.74 -12.78
C LYS A 531 19.84 33.11 -12.13
N GLY A 532 20.69 33.40 -11.15
CA GLY A 532 20.69 34.68 -10.41
C GLY A 532 19.75 34.70 -9.21
N ASP A 533 18.82 33.75 -9.09
CA ASP A 533 17.98 33.65 -7.90
C ASP A 533 18.84 33.26 -6.69
N ILE A 534 18.47 33.78 -5.52
CA ILE A 534 19.06 33.36 -4.26
C ILE A 534 18.32 32.10 -3.83
N GLY A 535 18.79 30.95 -4.32
CA GLY A 535 18.26 29.66 -3.90
C GLY A 535 18.85 29.23 -2.56
N ARG A 536 18.04 28.56 -1.75
CA ARG A 536 18.48 27.97 -0.47
C ARG A 536 18.31 26.46 -0.46
N GLU A 537 18.08 25.86 -1.60
CA GLU A 537 17.79 24.43 -1.71
C GLU A 537 18.81 23.75 -2.62
N MET A 538 19.14 22.49 -2.32
CA MET A 538 19.74 21.58 -3.29
C MET A 538 18.73 20.52 -3.69
N TYR A 539 18.90 20.00 -4.90
CA TYR A 539 18.01 19.02 -5.51
C TYR A 539 18.80 17.77 -5.87
N VAL A 540 18.27 16.60 -5.53
CA VAL A 540 18.79 15.29 -5.92
C VAL A 540 17.80 14.69 -6.91
N LEU A 541 18.24 14.46 -8.15
CA LEU A 541 17.42 13.92 -9.22
C LEU A 541 17.35 12.40 -9.09
N VAL A 542 16.17 11.92 -8.76
CA VAL A 542 15.90 10.50 -8.52
C VAL A 542 15.54 9.81 -9.83
N ASN A 543 14.72 10.46 -10.63
CA ASN A 543 14.23 9.97 -11.90
C ASN A 543 13.96 11.15 -12.85
N GLY A 544 14.13 10.93 -14.15
CA GLY A 544 14.02 11.97 -15.18
C GLY A 544 15.36 12.56 -15.65
N GLU A 545 15.26 13.52 -16.57
CA GLU A 545 16.37 14.31 -17.12
C GLU A 545 16.08 15.82 -17.03
N VAL A 546 17.08 16.58 -16.58
CA VAL A 546 17.05 18.05 -16.56
C VAL A 546 18.15 18.61 -17.44
N GLU A 547 17.92 19.78 -18.03
CA GLU A 547 18.93 20.56 -18.75
C GLU A 547 19.35 21.79 -17.97
N VAL A 548 20.65 22.03 -17.94
CA VAL A 548 21.26 23.22 -17.35
C VAL A 548 21.42 24.26 -18.46
N LEU A 549 20.80 25.43 -18.30
CA LEU A 549 20.74 26.49 -19.30
C LEU A 549 21.67 27.66 -18.95
N ASP A 550 22.27 28.27 -19.97
CA ASP A 550 23.03 29.51 -19.84
C ASP A 550 22.14 30.78 -19.81
N ARG A 551 22.74 31.96 -19.99
CA ARG A 551 22.01 33.25 -20.01
C ARG A 551 21.11 33.43 -21.22
N ASP A 552 21.42 32.78 -22.33
CA ASP A 552 20.72 32.90 -23.61
C ASP A 552 19.70 31.77 -23.81
N GLY A 553 19.55 30.89 -22.81
CA GLY A 553 18.65 29.74 -22.84
C GLY A 553 19.25 28.53 -23.57
N THR A 554 20.56 28.52 -23.82
CA THR A 554 21.26 27.42 -24.48
C THR A 554 21.61 26.33 -23.45
N ALA A 555 21.37 25.06 -23.79
CA ALA A 555 21.71 23.93 -22.93
C ALA A 555 23.24 23.74 -22.83
N LEU A 556 23.78 23.94 -21.62
CA LEU A 556 25.18 23.72 -21.27
C LEU A 556 25.49 22.25 -20.96
N ALA A 557 24.54 21.57 -20.32
CA ALA A 557 24.67 20.17 -19.91
C ALA A 557 23.29 19.55 -19.71
N THR A 558 23.23 18.22 -19.76
CA THR A 558 22.06 17.43 -19.35
C THR A 558 22.46 16.57 -18.15
N LEU A 559 21.61 16.54 -17.13
CA LEU A 559 21.78 15.73 -15.92
C LEU A 559 20.65 14.71 -15.86
N GLY A 560 20.99 13.44 -15.68
CA GLY A 560 20.02 12.35 -15.52
C GLY A 560 19.94 11.84 -14.08
N ALA A 561 19.03 10.89 -13.83
CA ALA A 561 18.84 10.20 -12.56
C ALA A 561 20.17 9.84 -11.84
N GLY A 562 20.22 10.08 -10.53
CA GLY A 562 21.41 9.96 -9.68
C GLY A 562 22.26 11.25 -9.61
N SER A 563 22.00 12.23 -10.47
CA SER A 563 22.65 13.54 -10.40
C SER A 563 22.02 14.42 -9.32
N PHE A 564 22.69 15.52 -8.98
CA PHE A 564 22.18 16.54 -8.07
C PHE A 564 22.67 17.92 -8.52
N PHE A 565 21.98 18.97 -8.09
CA PHE A 565 22.31 20.35 -8.41
C PHE A 565 21.84 21.33 -7.32
N GLY A 566 22.39 22.53 -7.31
CA GLY A 566 22.00 23.60 -6.38
C GLY A 566 22.74 23.58 -5.03
N GLU A 567 23.64 22.62 -4.83
CA GLU A 567 24.50 22.48 -3.65
C GLU A 567 25.39 23.70 -3.40
N ILE A 568 25.83 24.42 -4.45
CA ILE A 568 26.63 25.64 -4.30
C ILE A 568 25.85 26.71 -3.54
N SER A 569 24.59 26.92 -3.92
CA SER A 569 23.73 27.90 -3.25
C SER A 569 23.36 27.45 -1.83
N LEU A 570 23.16 26.15 -1.61
CA LEU A 570 22.94 25.58 -0.27
C LEU A 570 24.15 25.79 0.67
N LEU A 571 25.35 25.47 0.18
CA LEU A 571 26.58 25.43 0.99
C LEU A 571 27.21 26.81 1.16
N LEU A 572 27.30 27.58 0.07
CA LEU A 572 28.05 28.84 0.02
C LEU A 572 27.14 30.07 0.05
N SER A 573 25.81 29.90 0.02
CA SER A 573 24.82 30.98 -0.07
C SER A 573 25.03 31.89 -1.28
N GLU A 574 25.59 31.37 -2.37
CA GLU A 574 25.79 32.09 -3.62
C GLU A 574 24.56 32.03 -4.54
N PRO A 575 24.29 33.06 -5.36
CA PRO A 575 23.22 33.03 -6.35
C PRO A 575 23.35 31.84 -7.32
N ARG A 576 22.21 31.33 -7.81
CA ARG A 576 22.17 30.23 -8.78
C ARG A 576 23.05 30.56 -9.98
N THR A 577 24.04 29.71 -10.28
CA THR A 577 25.02 29.92 -11.35
C THR A 577 24.45 29.68 -12.74
N ALA A 578 23.42 28.83 -12.83
CA ALA A 578 22.71 28.46 -14.04
C ALA A 578 21.21 28.24 -13.76
N SER A 579 20.40 28.28 -14.82
CA SER A 579 19.00 27.88 -14.76
C SER A 579 18.92 26.37 -15.02
N VAL A 580 17.94 25.68 -14.44
CA VAL A 580 17.70 24.26 -14.69
C VAL A 580 16.23 24.07 -15.06
N ARG A 581 15.99 23.37 -16.16
CA ARG A 581 14.66 23.08 -16.69
C ARG A 581 14.48 21.57 -16.83
N ALA A 582 13.30 21.07 -16.48
CA ALA A 582 12.94 19.68 -16.68
C ALA A 582 12.75 19.40 -18.18
N ARG A 583 13.47 18.41 -18.75
CA ARG A 583 13.28 17.99 -20.15
C ARG A 583 12.16 16.97 -20.29
N GLU A 584 12.01 16.14 -19.26
CA GLU A 584 10.93 15.18 -19.08
C GLU A 584 10.33 15.35 -17.68
N TYR A 585 9.42 14.47 -17.27
CA TYR A 585 8.95 14.48 -15.89
C TYR A 585 10.09 14.09 -14.96
N CYS A 586 10.37 14.93 -13.96
CA CYS A 586 11.47 14.74 -13.02
C CYS A 586 10.95 14.55 -11.60
N ASP A 587 11.45 13.51 -10.93
CA ASP A 587 11.29 13.30 -9.49
C ASP A 587 12.57 13.74 -8.79
N LEU A 588 12.44 14.71 -7.90
CA LEU A 588 13.56 15.30 -7.17
C LEU A 588 13.34 15.18 -5.67
N PHE A 589 14.42 15.04 -4.92
CA PHE A 589 14.43 15.35 -3.50
C PHE A 589 15.09 16.69 -3.25
N VAL A 590 14.42 17.54 -2.49
CA VAL A 590 14.85 18.88 -2.14
C VAL A 590 15.32 18.89 -0.69
N LEU A 591 16.54 19.37 -0.49
CA LEU A 591 17.08 19.66 0.83
C LEU A 591 17.21 21.17 0.98
N ASP A 592 16.48 21.76 1.92
CA ASP A 592 16.57 23.18 2.23
C ASP A 592 17.75 23.48 3.16
N GLN A 593 18.35 24.67 3.03
CA GLN A 593 19.53 25.12 3.77
C GLN A 593 19.25 25.16 5.28
N ARG A 594 18.03 25.45 5.71
CA ARG A 594 17.66 25.41 7.14
C ARG A 594 17.71 24.00 7.68
N ASP A 595 17.18 23.04 6.91
CA ASP A 595 17.18 21.62 7.26
C ASP A 595 18.60 21.04 7.21
N PHE A 596 19.41 21.38 6.20
CA PHE A 596 20.80 20.99 6.10
C PHE A 596 21.66 21.54 7.27
N ASN A 597 21.56 22.85 7.53
CA ASN A 597 22.27 23.50 8.65
C ASN A 597 21.80 22.96 10.01
N ARG A 598 20.56 22.45 10.12
CA ARG A 598 20.11 21.72 11.32
C ARG A 598 20.93 20.45 11.49
N VAL A 599 20.95 19.58 10.48
CA VAL A 599 21.68 18.30 10.60
C VAL A 599 23.18 18.52 10.82
N LEU A 600 23.78 19.54 10.18
CA LEU A 600 25.19 19.89 10.39
C LEU A 600 25.52 20.35 11.81
N ARG A 601 24.60 21.05 12.48
CA ARG A 601 24.80 21.48 13.88
C ARG A 601 24.79 20.30 14.85
N ASP A 602 23.97 19.31 14.57
CA ASP A 602 23.82 18.14 15.42
C ASP A 602 25.02 17.18 15.26
N HIS A 603 25.76 17.29 14.12
CA HIS A 603 26.92 16.47 13.78
C HIS A 603 28.07 17.31 13.15
N PRO A 604 28.67 18.23 13.93
CA PRO A 604 29.64 19.20 13.41
C PRO A 604 30.93 18.57 12.86
N GLU A 605 31.26 17.35 13.28
CA GLU A 605 32.42 16.59 12.80
C GLU A 605 32.39 16.34 11.29
N PHE A 606 31.21 16.28 10.68
CA PHE A 606 31.07 16.08 9.23
C PHE A 606 31.14 17.38 8.42
N ALA A 607 31.14 18.55 9.07
CA ALA A 607 31.24 19.83 8.38
C ALA A 607 32.51 19.94 7.53
N ARG A 608 33.64 19.44 8.06
CA ARG A 608 34.91 19.37 7.33
C ARG A 608 34.87 18.40 6.16
N SER A 609 34.30 17.21 6.35
CA SER A 609 34.16 16.21 5.28
C SER A 609 33.33 16.73 4.11
N ILE A 610 32.24 17.44 4.40
CA ILE A 610 31.37 18.05 3.38
C ILE A 610 32.10 19.20 2.67
N LEU A 611 32.85 20.02 3.41
CA LEU A 611 33.67 21.09 2.83
C LEU A 611 34.74 20.54 1.90
N GLU A 612 35.48 19.52 2.30
CA GLU A 612 36.53 18.90 1.47
C GLU A 612 35.94 18.24 0.21
N ALA A 613 34.80 17.54 0.34
CA ALA A 613 34.06 17.02 -0.82
C ALA A 613 33.62 18.13 -1.78
N SER A 614 33.27 19.30 -1.24
CA SER A 614 32.91 20.48 -2.04
C SER A 614 34.12 21.13 -2.71
N LYS A 615 35.26 21.23 -2.02
CA LYS A 615 36.53 21.78 -2.54
C LYS A 615 37.03 20.96 -3.73
N ALA A 616 37.04 19.63 -3.61
CA ALA A 616 37.43 18.73 -4.68
C ALA A 616 36.58 18.90 -5.94
N ARG A 617 35.34 19.36 -5.80
CA ARG A 617 34.34 19.42 -6.87
C ARG A 617 34.18 20.80 -7.51
N TYR A 618 34.28 21.90 -6.73
CA TYR A 618 33.88 23.24 -7.20
C TYR A 618 35.00 24.26 -7.36
N LYS A 619 36.29 23.88 -7.20
CA LYS A 619 37.41 24.85 -7.20
C LYS A 619 37.08 26.08 -6.34
N VAL A 620 36.60 25.80 -5.13
CA VAL A 620 36.12 26.80 -4.18
C VAL A 620 37.23 27.81 -3.92
N ASN A 621 36.97 29.09 -4.19
CA ASN A 621 37.95 30.16 -4.00
C ASN A 621 38.03 30.55 -2.51
N ILE A 622 39.12 31.19 -2.07
CA ILE A 622 39.39 31.51 -0.64
C ILE A 622 38.22 32.26 0.03
N ALA A 623 37.48 33.09 -0.70
CA ALA A 623 36.31 33.81 -0.19
C ALA A 623 35.13 32.89 0.17
N ALA A 624 34.90 31.85 -0.61
CA ALA A 624 33.86 30.85 -0.36
C ALA A 624 34.25 29.90 0.78
N GLU A 625 35.54 29.59 0.91
CA GLU A 625 36.08 28.90 2.09
C GLU A 625 35.84 29.73 3.36
N GLN A 626 36.16 31.04 3.33
CA GLN A 626 35.88 31.94 4.46
C GLN A 626 34.39 32.11 4.77
N ALA A 627 33.51 32.01 3.77
CA ALA A 627 32.06 32.10 3.94
C ALA A 627 31.49 30.84 4.60
N PHE A 628 31.90 29.65 4.12
CA PHE A 628 31.52 28.38 4.74
C PHE A 628 32.12 28.23 6.14
N ASP A 629 33.40 28.59 6.34
CA ASP A 629 34.02 28.61 7.67
C ASP A 629 33.31 29.58 8.60
N ARG A 630 32.89 30.76 8.11
CA ARG A 630 32.05 31.69 8.89
C ARG A 630 30.73 31.04 9.26
N GLN A 631 30.07 30.37 8.31
CA GLN A 631 28.79 29.72 8.53
C GLN A 631 28.91 28.57 9.54
N VAL A 632 29.94 27.72 9.43
CA VAL A 632 30.23 26.65 10.40
C VAL A 632 30.58 27.22 11.76
N ARG A 633 31.40 28.28 11.84
CA ARG A 633 31.70 28.96 13.13
C ARG A 633 30.46 29.57 13.78
N LEU A 634 29.61 30.22 12.99
CA LEU A 634 28.30 30.73 13.42
C LEU A 634 27.36 29.62 13.91
N LEU A 635 27.39 28.46 13.25
CA LEU A 635 26.59 27.29 13.63
C LEU A 635 27.14 26.58 14.88
N MET A 636 28.45 26.63 15.12
CA MET A 636 29.11 26.06 16.30
C MET A 636 29.17 27.02 17.51
N GLY A 637 28.52 28.19 17.43
CA GLY A 637 28.39 29.13 18.56
C GLY A 637 29.68 29.90 18.90
N GLY A 638 30.52 30.17 17.90
CA GLY A 638 31.71 31.03 18.02
C GLY A 638 31.41 32.52 17.90
#